data_AF-A0ABC8WKJ5-F1
#
_entry.id   AF-A0ABC8WKJ5-F1
#
_cell.length_a   1.000
_cell.length_b   1.000
_cell.length_c   1.000
_cell.angle_alpha   90.00
_cell.angle_beta   90.00
_cell.angle_gamma   90.00
#
_symmetry.space_group_name_H-M   'P 1'
#
loop_
_entity.id
_entity.type
_entity.pdbx_description
1 polymer ?
#
loop_
_entity_poly.entity_id
_entity_poly.type
_entity_poly.pdbx_seq_one_letter_code
_entity_poly.pdbx_strand_id
1 'polypeptide(L)'
;MAAPPRRPLLVLIAGLLLIASLATFAEAIYEDQVGLADWHQKYIGKVKQALYHSQRSGRRRVVVLTEENVISSLDLRSGDILWRHVIDKNDPLDQLSLSLGKYVLTLSSGGTILRAWNLPDGQMIWETNLQASTASNPQLHVMSNNKVTKDNLVLVSVGRWIYAVSSIDGSISWEKEFSLDGLEFKQVLQSPENDIVYAVGIAGSSELALYQLSAKTGEILKDIQESLPGELSGEIVLGSDNVLVALNKARSSLFLIEFKSERISYNKVHVSDLVQDLPGTFKLQPLSNGVISLQTSTVFLLKLKNTDGLEVVQRFDQPAAVSDALTITEKDEAFAVVQHAGSQIEFIVKFTSDISSEIIREQVNIDQHRGNVEQVFLNSYIRTDKSHGFRALVVMEDHSLLLIQQGEVVWCREDGLASIVDVTTSELPVEKDGVSVADVEHNLFEWLKGHMLKLKGTLMLASTDEVAAIQALRLKSSEKNKMTRDHNGFRKLLIVLTKAGKVIALHTGDGRIIWSNLLPSLRASRFGGTPSALRIYQWQVPHHSVMRENPSVLVVGKSGAESSAPGVFSILDSYSGDELNSMRLDHSVVQIIPLTLKDVSEQRLHLIVDSNSNAHLYPKSPDSLSVFLHEMPNLYFYSVDIQTNVIKGYSLEKSCDIKGDEYCFSTKELWSIVFPSDSERIAISETRKMNEVVHTQAKIIGDHDVMYKYLSKNLVFVATLSPKAAGDIGSALPEEASLVAYLIDAVTGRILHRVTHHGAQGPVHAVLSENWVVYHYFNLRAHRFEMAVIEIYDQSRADNKDVMKLILGKHNLSAPITSYARPEVVVKSQSYFFTHSVKAMAVTQTAKGITSKQLLIGTIGDQVLALDKRYLDPRRSANPTQQEKEEGIIPLTDSLPIIPQSFVTHSHQVEALRGIVSIPAKLESTTLVFTYGVDLFYTQLAPSRTYDSLTDEFSYALLLITIAVLVGAIIVTWIWSEKKELRDKWRNFSFLQSL
;
A
#
# COMPACT_ATOMS: atom_id res chain seq x y z
N MET A 1 -44.04 -73.03 16.01
CA MET A 1 -42.82 -72.58 15.31
C MET A 1 -42.89 -71.06 15.16
N ALA A 2 -42.12 -70.31 15.95
CA ALA A 2 -42.13 -68.86 15.95
C ALA A 2 -41.34 -68.28 14.76
N ALA A 3 -41.86 -67.21 14.17
CA ALA A 3 -41.33 -66.56 12.97
C ALA A 3 -39.96 -65.88 13.20
N PRO A 4 -39.08 -65.79 12.18
CA PRO A 4 -37.72 -65.27 12.34
C PRO A 4 -37.69 -63.72 12.36
N PRO A 5 -36.72 -63.10 13.07
CA PRO A 5 -36.64 -61.66 13.27
C PRO A 5 -35.94 -61.00 12.08
N ARG A 6 -36.57 -60.94 10.90
CA ARG A 6 -36.04 -60.19 9.74
C ARG A 6 -36.57 -58.76 9.62
N ARG A 7 -37.64 -58.42 10.36
CA ARG A 7 -38.27 -57.09 10.34
C ARG A 7 -37.45 -55.96 10.99
N PRO A 8 -36.74 -56.12 12.13
CA PRO A 8 -36.08 -54.99 12.76
C PRO A 8 -34.85 -54.50 11.97
N LEU A 9 -34.12 -55.40 11.30
CA LEU A 9 -32.94 -55.04 10.50
C LEU A 9 -33.31 -54.23 9.25
N LEU A 10 -34.39 -54.61 8.56
CA LEU A 10 -34.89 -53.91 7.37
C LEU A 10 -35.44 -52.52 7.73
N VAL A 11 -36.09 -52.36 8.88
CA VAL A 11 -36.57 -51.06 9.38
C VAL A 11 -35.41 -50.15 9.75
N LEU A 12 -34.34 -50.70 10.34
CA LEU A 12 -33.15 -49.93 10.73
C LEU A 12 -32.34 -49.46 9.49
N ILE A 13 -32.21 -50.32 8.47
CA ILE A 13 -31.56 -49.98 7.20
C ILE A 13 -32.40 -48.96 6.41
N ALA A 14 -33.72 -49.10 6.39
CA ALA A 14 -34.62 -48.14 5.75
C ALA A 14 -34.60 -46.78 6.46
N GLY A 15 -34.52 -46.75 7.79
CA GLY A 15 -34.36 -45.52 8.57
C GLY A 15 -33.04 -44.80 8.28
N LEU A 16 -31.92 -45.54 8.18
CA LEU A 16 -30.61 -45.00 7.82
C LEU A 16 -30.57 -44.42 6.39
N LEU A 17 -31.20 -45.10 5.42
CA LEU A 17 -31.30 -44.60 4.04
C LEU A 17 -32.20 -43.36 3.92
N LEU A 18 -33.27 -43.27 4.71
CA LEU A 18 -34.15 -42.10 4.73
C LEU A 18 -33.44 -40.86 5.32
N ILE A 19 -32.65 -41.04 6.38
CA ILE A 19 -31.85 -39.98 7.00
C ILE A 19 -30.72 -39.52 6.05
N ALA A 20 -30.08 -40.45 5.32
CA ALA A 20 -29.09 -40.13 4.31
C ALA A 20 -29.67 -39.37 3.10
N SER A 21 -30.95 -39.60 2.76
CA SER A 21 -31.62 -38.90 1.65
C SER A 21 -32.11 -37.48 1.98
N LEU A 22 -32.12 -37.10 3.27
CA LEU A 22 -32.51 -35.77 3.75
C LEU A 22 -31.32 -34.80 3.90
N ALA A 23 -30.08 -35.27 3.69
CA ALA A 23 -28.91 -34.43 3.63
C ALA A 23 -28.82 -33.75 2.25
N THR A 24 -29.49 -32.61 2.09
CA THR A 24 -29.34 -31.74 0.92
C THR A 24 -27.91 -31.21 0.87
N PHE A 25 -27.21 -31.48 -0.24
CA PHE A 25 -25.94 -30.82 -0.57
C PHE A 25 -26.19 -29.34 -0.86
N ALA A 26 -25.79 -28.47 0.07
CA ALA A 26 -25.68 -27.04 -0.18
C ALA A 26 -24.27 -26.76 -0.70
N GLU A 27 -24.12 -26.57 -2.02
CA GLU A 27 -22.91 -25.98 -2.59
C GLU A 27 -23.06 -24.45 -2.59
N ALA A 28 -22.49 -23.81 -1.57
CA ALA A 28 -22.11 -22.41 -1.57
C ALA A 28 -20.95 -22.22 -0.59
N ILE A 29 -20.06 -21.27 -0.85
CA ILE A 29 -19.10 -20.79 0.17
C ILE A 29 -19.94 -20.16 1.28
N TYR A 30 -19.78 -20.66 2.51
CA TYR A 30 -20.54 -20.18 3.66
C TYR A 30 -20.02 -18.81 4.14
N GLU A 31 -20.94 -17.94 4.54
CA GLU A 31 -20.69 -16.66 5.23
C GLU A 31 -19.78 -16.83 6.48
N ASP A 32 -19.66 -18.05 7.02
CA ASP A 32 -18.97 -18.36 8.26
C ASP A 32 -17.43 -18.51 8.13
N GLN A 33 -16.87 -18.37 6.92
CA GLN A 33 -15.41 -18.40 6.68
C GLN A 33 -14.76 -17.02 6.53
N VAL A 34 -15.55 -15.95 6.32
CA VAL A 34 -15.05 -14.58 6.23
C VAL A 34 -14.52 -14.12 7.59
N GLY A 35 -13.31 -13.55 7.62
CA GLY A 35 -12.58 -13.15 8.81
C GLY A 35 -11.79 -14.28 9.50
N LEU A 36 -11.75 -15.49 8.93
CA LEU A 36 -10.93 -16.59 9.46
C LEU A 36 -9.52 -16.64 8.85
N ALA A 37 -9.40 -16.51 7.54
CA ALA A 37 -8.13 -16.58 6.82
C ALA A 37 -7.72 -15.23 6.21
N ASP A 38 -8.63 -14.26 6.27
CA ASP A 38 -8.52 -12.93 5.72
C ASP A 38 -8.67 -11.85 6.79
N TRP A 39 -8.04 -10.72 6.55
CA TRP A 39 -8.19 -9.51 7.36
C TRP A 39 -8.06 -8.27 6.49
N HIS A 40 -8.71 -7.20 6.95
CA HIS A 40 -8.75 -5.90 6.28
C HIS A 40 -8.46 -4.79 7.30
N GLN A 41 -7.44 -3.98 7.03
CA GLN A 41 -7.06 -2.84 7.87
C GLN A 41 -7.17 -1.54 7.10
N LYS A 42 -7.78 -0.54 7.74
CA LYS A 42 -8.13 0.75 7.16
C LYS A 42 -7.25 1.87 7.71
N TYR A 43 -6.57 2.58 6.83
CA TYR A 43 -5.70 3.70 7.19
C TYR A 43 -6.09 4.98 6.44
N ILE A 44 -5.46 6.10 6.81
CA ILE A 44 -5.70 7.41 6.19
C ILE A 44 -4.43 8.05 5.60
N GLY A 45 -3.23 7.63 6.04
CA GLY A 45 -1.96 8.23 5.63
C GLY A 45 -1.54 9.44 6.47
N LYS A 46 -0.45 10.10 6.05
CA LYS A 46 0.14 11.23 6.77
C LYS A 46 -0.81 12.43 6.76
N VAL A 47 -1.16 12.94 7.94
CA VAL A 47 -2.04 14.10 8.08
C VAL A 47 -1.31 15.39 7.68
N LYS A 48 -1.92 16.17 6.78
CA LYS A 48 -1.49 17.52 6.37
C LYS A 48 -2.17 18.62 7.19
N GLN A 49 -3.47 18.47 7.44
CA GLN A 49 -4.31 19.42 8.17
C GLN A 49 -5.31 18.66 9.02
N ALA A 50 -5.61 19.18 10.22
CA ALA A 50 -6.64 18.65 11.09
C ALA A 50 -7.47 19.77 11.70
N LEU A 51 -8.79 19.58 11.72
CA LEU A 51 -9.74 20.54 12.28
C LEU A 51 -10.65 19.84 13.29
N TYR A 52 -10.75 20.42 14.48
CA TYR A 52 -11.63 19.92 15.52
C TYR A 52 -13.03 20.49 15.35
N HIS A 53 -14.03 19.65 15.61
CA HIS A 53 -15.42 20.12 15.63
C HIS A 53 -15.70 21.00 16.86
N SER A 54 -16.49 22.06 16.67
CA SER A 54 -16.70 23.14 17.63
C SER A 54 -17.18 22.68 19.03
N GLN A 55 -16.67 23.36 20.05
CA GLN A 55 -16.82 23.07 21.48
C GLN A 55 -18.26 22.98 21.99
N ARG A 56 -19.21 23.65 21.31
CA ARG A 56 -20.61 23.74 21.78
C ARG A 56 -21.45 22.49 21.51
N SER A 57 -21.03 21.58 20.63
CA SER A 57 -21.93 20.51 20.16
C SER A 57 -21.87 19.18 20.93
N GLY A 58 -20.96 19.02 21.90
CA GLY A 58 -20.80 17.77 22.67
C GLY A 58 -20.31 16.57 21.86
N ARG A 59 -20.22 16.67 20.51
CA ARG A 59 -19.72 15.61 19.62
C ARG A 59 -18.20 15.69 19.51
N ARG A 60 -17.53 14.57 19.79
CA ARG A 60 -16.08 14.48 19.96
C ARG A 60 -15.42 13.93 18.70
N ARG A 61 -15.17 14.79 17.70
CA ARG A 61 -14.63 14.39 16.40
C ARG A 61 -13.51 15.31 15.94
N VAL A 62 -12.58 14.76 15.18
CA VAL A 62 -11.59 15.53 14.40
C VAL A 62 -11.73 15.16 12.93
N VAL A 63 -11.66 16.16 12.05
CA VAL A 63 -11.61 15.96 10.60
C VAL A 63 -10.17 16.16 10.16
N VAL A 64 -9.67 15.23 9.36
CA VAL A 64 -8.29 15.22 8.91
C VAL A 64 -8.23 15.15 7.39
N LEU A 65 -7.25 15.84 6.84
CA LEU A 65 -6.86 15.80 5.43
C LEU A 65 -5.44 15.24 5.33
N THR A 66 -5.20 14.28 4.44
CA THR A 66 -3.92 13.56 4.36
C THR A 66 -3.18 13.73 3.03
N GLU A 67 -1.89 13.37 3.00
CA GLU A 67 -1.07 13.37 1.78
C GLU A 67 -1.49 12.32 0.76
N GLU A 68 -2.18 11.26 1.18
CA GLU A 68 -2.69 10.19 0.30
C GLU A 68 -4.07 10.55 -0.30
N ASN A 69 -4.41 11.84 -0.37
CA ASN A 69 -5.71 12.37 -0.82
C ASN A 69 -6.92 11.79 -0.09
N VAL A 70 -6.80 11.56 1.23
CA VAL A 70 -7.90 11.07 2.06
C VAL A 70 -8.46 12.21 2.91
N ILE A 71 -9.78 12.37 2.88
CA ILE A 71 -10.53 13.12 3.88
C ILE A 71 -11.21 12.14 4.83
N SER A 72 -11.06 12.35 6.13
CA SER A 72 -11.62 11.43 7.14
C SER A 72 -12.11 12.19 8.37
N SER A 73 -13.15 11.65 9.02
CA SER A 73 -13.53 12.03 10.37
C SER A 73 -13.21 10.91 11.35
N LEU A 74 -12.42 11.23 12.37
CA LEU A 74 -12.00 10.32 13.43
C LEU A 74 -12.74 10.61 14.73
N ASP A 75 -13.07 9.55 15.48
CA ASP A 75 -13.52 9.68 16.86
C ASP A 75 -12.36 10.08 17.77
N LEU A 76 -12.56 11.11 18.60
CA LEU A 76 -11.52 11.55 19.53
C LEU A 76 -11.28 10.54 20.66
N ARG A 77 -12.21 9.64 20.96
CA ARG A 77 -12.04 8.68 22.05
C ARG A 77 -11.25 7.44 21.61
N SER A 78 -11.64 6.80 20.52
CA SER A 78 -10.99 5.55 20.07
C SER A 78 -9.96 5.75 18.96
N GLY A 79 -10.04 6.85 18.20
CA GLY A 79 -9.27 7.00 16.97
C GLY A 79 -9.86 6.21 15.80
N ASP A 80 -11.07 5.67 15.92
CA ASP A 80 -11.74 4.95 14.84
C ASP A 80 -12.20 5.90 13.73
N ILE A 81 -12.22 5.37 12.50
CA ILE A 81 -12.72 6.09 11.33
C ILE A 81 -14.25 6.03 11.34
N LEU A 82 -14.89 7.19 11.45
CA LEU A 82 -16.35 7.33 11.41
C LEU A 82 -16.86 7.32 9.97
N TRP A 83 -16.18 8.07 9.11
CA TRP A 83 -16.35 8.07 7.67
C TRP A 83 -15.05 8.57 7.03
N ARG A 84 -14.79 8.14 5.80
CA ARG A 84 -13.65 8.57 5.00
C ARG A 84 -14.02 8.57 3.52
N HIS A 85 -13.34 9.40 2.75
CA HIS A 85 -13.35 9.37 1.29
C HIS A 85 -11.92 9.45 0.79
N VAL A 86 -11.56 8.52 -0.09
CA VAL A 86 -10.28 8.52 -0.79
C VAL A 86 -10.55 9.13 -2.16
N ILE A 87 -9.96 10.29 -2.41
CA ILE A 87 -10.12 11.01 -3.67
C ILE A 87 -8.99 10.58 -4.62
N ASP A 88 -9.27 10.59 -5.93
CA ASP A 88 -8.31 10.18 -6.95
C ASP A 88 -7.01 11.03 -6.88
N LYS A 89 -5.89 10.44 -7.29
CA LYS A 89 -4.58 11.12 -7.34
C LYS A 89 -4.56 12.29 -8.33
N ASN A 90 -5.40 12.23 -9.35
CA ASN A 90 -5.54 13.30 -10.34
C ASN A 90 -6.24 14.55 -9.78
N ASP A 91 -6.84 14.44 -8.59
CA ASP A 91 -7.54 15.52 -7.90
C ASP A 91 -6.93 15.75 -6.51
N PRO A 92 -5.73 16.36 -6.42
CA PRO A 92 -5.04 16.56 -5.17
C PRO A 92 -5.81 17.50 -4.25
N LEU A 93 -5.95 17.09 -2.98
CA LEU A 93 -6.60 17.90 -1.96
C LEU A 93 -5.58 18.89 -1.35
N ASP A 94 -5.91 20.17 -1.41
CA ASP A 94 -5.02 21.27 -1.03
C ASP A 94 -5.33 21.81 0.36
N GLN A 95 -6.60 22.11 0.65
CA GLN A 95 -7.01 22.75 1.89
C GLN A 95 -8.35 22.24 2.44
N LEU A 96 -8.45 22.23 3.76
CA LEU A 96 -9.61 21.84 4.56
C LEU A 96 -10.10 23.03 5.39
N SER A 97 -11.41 23.25 5.48
CA SER A 97 -12.01 24.18 6.44
C SER A 97 -13.36 23.68 6.98
N LEU A 98 -13.83 24.28 8.07
CA LEU A 98 -15.15 23.99 8.65
C LEU A 98 -16.04 25.22 8.55
N SER A 99 -17.28 25.01 8.09
CA SER A 99 -18.31 26.06 8.05
C SER A 99 -19.52 25.66 8.90
N LEU A 100 -20.04 26.63 9.66
CA LEU A 100 -21.26 26.52 10.48
C LEU A 100 -21.24 25.38 11.52
N GLY A 101 -20.09 24.74 11.77
CA GLY A 101 -20.00 23.51 12.55
C GLY A 101 -20.84 22.35 11.96
N LYS A 102 -21.20 22.40 10.68
CA LYS A 102 -22.04 21.39 10.03
C LYS A 102 -21.40 20.85 8.76
N TYR A 103 -20.71 21.72 8.02
CA TYR A 103 -20.14 21.39 6.73
C TYR A 103 -18.62 21.40 6.80
N VAL A 104 -18.01 20.36 6.23
CA VAL A 104 -16.58 20.33 5.94
C VAL A 104 -16.40 20.80 4.51
N LEU A 105 -15.53 21.77 4.28
CA LEU A 105 -15.23 22.26 2.95
C LEU A 105 -13.83 21.81 2.55
N THR A 106 -13.70 21.31 1.33
CA THR A 106 -12.41 20.90 0.76
C THR A 106 -12.17 21.62 -0.55
N LEU A 107 -10.95 22.09 -0.74
CA LEU A 107 -10.48 22.68 -1.97
C LEU A 107 -9.45 21.77 -2.63
N SER A 108 -9.59 21.53 -3.92
CA SER A 108 -8.79 20.55 -4.65
C SER A 108 -8.37 21.02 -6.05
N SER A 109 -7.45 20.27 -6.67
CA SER A 109 -6.89 20.53 -8.01
C SER A 109 -6.40 21.97 -8.19
N GLY A 110 -5.63 22.49 -7.23
CA GLY A 110 -5.06 23.83 -7.29
C GLY A 110 -6.11 24.95 -7.17
N GLY A 111 -7.25 24.65 -6.55
CA GLY A 111 -8.34 25.61 -6.34
C GLY A 111 -9.49 25.53 -7.34
N THR A 112 -9.44 24.59 -8.29
CA THR A 112 -10.47 24.47 -9.34
C THR A 112 -11.75 23.82 -8.86
N ILE A 113 -11.73 23.02 -7.79
CA ILE A 113 -12.94 22.32 -7.32
C ILE A 113 -13.11 22.59 -5.82
N LEU A 114 -14.28 23.12 -5.45
CA LEU A 114 -14.72 23.31 -4.07
C LEU A 114 -15.86 22.34 -3.75
N ARG A 115 -15.72 21.58 -2.67
CA ARG A 115 -16.74 20.61 -2.22
C ARG A 115 -17.17 20.86 -0.80
N ALA A 116 -18.43 20.57 -0.51
CA ALA A 116 -18.96 20.52 0.84
C ALA A 116 -19.43 19.11 1.23
N TRP A 117 -19.02 18.69 2.42
CA TRP A 117 -19.36 17.41 3.01
C TRP A 117 -20.15 17.62 4.29
N ASN A 118 -21.16 16.79 4.51
CA ASN A 118 -21.91 16.76 5.75
C ASN A 118 -21.04 16.14 6.86
N LEU A 119 -20.75 16.88 7.93
CA LEU A 119 -19.86 16.44 9.00
C LEU A 119 -20.30 15.14 9.73
N PRO A 120 -21.60 14.88 9.99
CA PRO A 120 -22.04 13.66 10.67
C PRO A 120 -21.78 12.38 9.86
N ASP A 121 -22.15 12.37 8.59
CA ASP A 121 -22.26 11.14 7.78
C ASP A 121 -21.27 11.11 6.60
N GLY A 122 -20.51 12.19 6.38
CA GLY A 122 -19.54 12.32 5.31
C GLY A 122 -20.16 12.49 3.91
N GLN A 123 -21.48 12.60 3.76
CA GLN A 123 -22.10 12.73 2.43
C GLN A 123 -21.73 14.06 1.76
N MET A 124 -21.38 14.01 0.47
CA MET A 124 -21.19 15.22 -0.34
C MET A 124 -22.54 15.90 -0.55
N ILE A 125 -22.60 17.21 -0.31
CA ILE A 125 -23.81 18.02 -0.43
C ILE A 125 -23.83 18.74 -1.77
N TRP A 126 -22.72 19.38 -2.11
CA TRP A 126 -22.54 20.12 -3.36
C TRP A 126 -21.06 20.13 -3.75
N GLU A 127 -20.84 20.31 -5.05
CA GLU A 127 -19.54 20.51 -5.69
C GLU A 127 -19.67 21.69 -6.66
N THR A 128 -18.70 22.59 -6.61
CA THR A 128 -18.64 23.79 -7.45
C THR A 128 -17.30 23.84 -8.16
N ASN A 129 -17.33 23.89 -9.49
CA ASN A 129 -16.14 24.05 -10.32
C ASN A 129 -15.84 25.54 -10.51
N LEU A 130 -14.65 25.95 -10.11
CA LEU A 130 -14.10 27.28 -10.22
C LEU A 130 -13.14 27.32 -11.42
N GLN A 131 -13.17 28.39 -12.20
CA GLN A 131 -12.23 28.55 -13.31
C GLN A 131 -10.87 28.98 -12.75
N ALA A 132 -9.82 28.24 -13.12
CA ALA A 132 -8.44 28.62 -12.84
C ALA A 132 -7.68 28.81 -14.15
N SER A 133 -7.08 29.99 -14.33
CA SER A 133 -6.25 30.31 -15.49
C SER A 133 -4.80 29.85 -15.33
N THR A 134 -4.33 29.65 -14.10
CA THR A 134 -2.93 29.34 -13.75
C THR A 134 -2.84 28.47 -12.50
N ALA A 135 -1.86 27.56 -12.46
CA ALA A 135 -1.52 26.81 -11.26
C ALA A 135 -0.99 27.79 -10.19
N SER A 136 -1.73 27.95 -9.10
CA SER A 136 -1.38 28.84 -7.98
C SER A 136 -1.64 28.11 -6.67
N ASN A 137 -1.09 28.60 -5.55
CA ASN A 137 -1.42 28.08 -4.23
C ASN A 137 -2.77 28.65 -3.80
N PRO A 138 -3.86 27.86 -3.83
CA PRO A 138 -5.17 28.40 -3.55
C PRO A 138 -5.34 28.66 -2.05
N GLN A 139 -6.22 29.60 -1.69
CA GLN A 139 -6.57 29.87 -0.30
C GLN A 139 -8.08 29.77 -0.11
N LEU A 140 -8.48 29.11 0.97
CA LEU A 140 -9.84 28.95 1.43
C LEU A 140 -10.04 29.71 2.74
N HIS A 141 -10.93 30.71 2.73
CA HIS A 141 -11.30 31.48 3.92
C HIS A 141 -12.80 31.42 4.17
N VAL A 142 -13.20 30.94 5.35
CA VAL A 142 -14.62 30.88 5.75
C VAL A 142 -14.95 32.13 6.58
N MET A 143 -15.89 32.94 6.11
CA MET A 143 -16.26 34.17 6.81
C MET A 143 -16.98 33.87 8.13
N SER A 144 -16.59 34.57 9.19
CA SER A 144 -17.16 34.43 10.53
C SER A 144 -18.09 35.60 10.83
N ASN A 145 -19.35 35.55 10.37
CA ASN A 145 -20.31 36.62 10.67
C ASN A 145 -21.12 36.33 11.94
N ASN A 146 -20.74 36.98 13.05
CA ASN A 146 -21.51 36.97 14.31
C ASN A 146 -22.78 37.85 14.26
N LYS A 147 -22.99 38.62 13.18
CA LYS A 147 -24.18 39.48 13.00
C LYS A 147 -24.98 39.06 11.75
N VAL A 148 -26.10 38.37 12.02
CA VAL A 148 -27.40 38.40 11.31
C VAL A 148 -27.36 38.67 9.79
N THR A 149 -26.52 37.98 9.04
CA THR A 149 -26.66 37.88 7.58
C THR A 149 -26.80 36.41 7.22
N LYS A 150 -27.83 36.10 6.43
CA LYS A 150 -28.20 34.73 6.05
C LYS A 150 -27.18 34.07 5.10
N ASP A 151 -26.21 34.84 4.62
CA ASP A 151 -25.28 34.42 3.57
C ASP A 151 -23.93 34.12 4.21
N ASN A 152 -23.74 32.87 4.62
CA ASN A 152 -22.43 32.38 5.05
C ASN A 152 -21.57 32.16 3.81
N LEU A 153 -20.75 33.15 3.46
CA LEU A 153 -19.90 33.09 2.29
C LEU A 153 -18.53 32.49 2.62
N VAL A 154 -17.99 31.80 1.64
CA VAL A 154 -16.67 31.17 1.61
C VAL A 154 -15.90 31.85 0.49
N LEU A 155 -14.77 32.43 0.82
CA LEU A 155 -13.91 33.09 -0.14
C LEU A 155 -12.82 32.12 -0.60
N VAL A 156 -12.72 31.94 -1.90
CA VAL A 156 -11.70 31.11 -2.54
C VAL A 156 -10.88 31.99 -3.46
N SER A 157 -9.58 32.09 -3.21
CA SER A 157 -8.66 32.80 -4.11
C SER A 157 -7.87 31.81 -4.94
N VAL A 158 -7.92 31.96 -6.26
CA VAL A 158 -7.23 31.11 -7.24
C VAL A 158 -6.59 31.98 -8.31
N GLY A 159 -5.27 32.06 -8.31
CA GLY A 159 -4.50 32.92 -9.20
C GLY A 159 -4.94 34.38 -9.07
N ARG A 160 -5.56 34.88 -10.13
CA ARG A 160 -6.06 36.27 -10.27
C ARG A 160 -7.54 36.42 -9.94
N TRP A 161 -8.20 35.35 -9.49
CA TRP A 161 -9.62 35.34 -9.22
C TRP A 161 -9.89 35.19 -7.72
N ILE A 162 -10.91 35.90 -7.25
CA ILE A 162 -11.53 35.66 -5.95
C ILE A 162 -13.00 35.33 -6.18
N TYR A 163 -13.41 34.17 -5.67
CA TYR A 163 -14.78 33.68 -5.71
C TYR A 163 -15.39 33.75 -4.32
N ALA A 164 -16.61 34.29 -4.21
CA ALA A 164 -17.43 34.15 -3.02
C ALA A 164 -18.52 33.11 -3.28
N VAL A 165 -18.44 32.01 -2.56
CA VAL A 165 -19.34 30.86 -2.68
C VAL A 165 -20.17 30.73 -1.41
N SER A 166 -21.47 30.53 -1.54
CA SER A 166 -22.35 30.24 -0.41
C SER A 166 -22.04 28.86 0.18
N SER A 167 -21.85 28.78 1.50
CA SER A 167 -21.51 27.53 2.17
C SER A 167 -22.62 26.49 2.21
N ILE A 168 -23.87 26.90 1.92
CA ILE A 168 -25.06 26.05 2.06
C ILE A 168 -25.37 25.29 0.77
N ASP A 169 -25.35 25.97 -0.37
CA ASP A 169 -25.77 25.46 -1.67
C ASP A 169 -24.65 25.44 -2.72
N GLY A 170 -23.48 26.00 -2.42
CA GLY A 170 -22.35 26.05 -3.35
C GLY A 170 -22.53 27.08 -4.47
N SER A 171 -23.54 27.95 -4.39
CA SER A 171 -23.79 28.96 -5.41
C SER A 171 -22.75 30.08 -5.34
N ILE A 172 -22.21 30.47 -6.50
CA ILE A 172 -21.28 31.60 -6.61
C ILE A 172 -22.10 32.88 -6.45
N SER A 173 -21.89 33.60 -5.35
CA SER A 173 -22.56 34.88 -5.08
C SER A 173 -21.95 36.02 -5.90
N TRP A 174 -20.63 36.04 -6.00
CA TRP A 174 -19.90 36.94 -6.88
C TRP A 174 -18.52 36.36 -7.20
N GLU A 175 -17.96 36.79 -8.32
CA GLU A 175 -16.60 36.47 -8.75
C GLU A 175 -15.92 37.77 -9.20
N LYS A 176 -14.63 37.90 -8.91
CA LYS A 176 -13.86 39.08 -9.26
C LYS A 176 -12.49 38.70 -9.82
N GLU A 177 -12.23 39.15 -11.04
CA GLU A 177 -10.92 39.10 -11.68
C GLU A 177 -10.13 40.38 -11.40
N PHE A 178 -8.84 40.21 -11.15
CA PHE A 178 -7.90 41.32 -10.95
C PHE A 178 -7.00 41.50 -12.18
N SER A 179 -6.89 42.75 -12.64
CA SER A 179 -6.23 43.12 -13.89
C SER A 179 -4.69 43.13 -13.84
N LEU A 180 -4.09 42.82 -12.69
CA LEU A 180 -2.65 42.88 -12.50
C LEU A 180 -1.95 41.59 -12.96
N ASP A 181 -1.02 41.71 -13.90
CA ASP A 181 -0.34 40.57 -14.52
C ASP A 181 0.62 39.87 -13.55
N GLY A 182 0.55 38.54 -13.49
CA GLY A 182 1.37 37.74 -12.57
C GLY A 182 0.98 37.85 -11.09
N LEU A 183 -0.21 38.39 -10.78
CA LEU A 183 -0.74 38.48 -9.41
C LEU A 183 -1.15 37.10 -8.89
N GLU A 184 -0.64 36.76 -7.71
CA GLU A 184 -1.05 35.60 -6.93
C GLU A 184 -1.47 36.03 -5.53
N PHE A 185 -2.72 35.78 -5.15
CA PHE A 185 -3.18 35.97 -3.78
C PHE A 185 -2.50 34.99 -2.82
N LYS A 186 -1.92 35.52 -1.75
CA LYS A 186 -1.26 34.73 -0.70
C LYS A 186 -2.09 34.67 0.57
N GLN A 187 -2.88 35.71 0.86
CA GLN A 187 -3.68 35.77 2.08
C GLN A 187 -4.96 36.56 1.90
N VAL A 188 -6.05 36.06 2.49
CA VAL A 188 -7.34 36.74 2.56
C VAL A 188 -7.72 36.90 4.03
N LEU A 189 -8.03 38.14 4.43
CA LEU A 189 -8.31 38.53 5.80
C LEU A 189 -9.68 39.22 5.88
N GLN A 190 -10.41 38.95 6.95
CA GLN A 190 -11.68 39.62 7.25
C GLN A 190 -11.47 40.65 8.35
N SER A 191 -12.02 41.86 8.19
CA SER A 191 -12.08 42.83 9.28
C SER A 191 -13.14 42.41 10.32
N PRO A 192 -12.82 42.39 11.63
CA PRO A 192 -13.77 41.99 12.67
C PRO A 192 -14.93 42.98 12.87
N GLU A 193 -14.79 44.24 12.43
CA GLU A 193 -15.76 45.31 12.70
C GLU A 193 -16.56 45.75 11.47
N ASN A 194 -16.06 45.51 10.25
CA ASN A 194 -16.66 45.94 8.98
C ASN A 194 -16.85 44.76 8.01
N ASP A 195 -17.88 44.81 7.14
CA ASP A 195 -18.13 43.86 6.02
C ASP A 195 -17.06 44.02 4.89
N ILE A 196 -15.78 44.09 5.28
CA ILE A 196 -14.64 44.38 4.42
C ILE A 196 -13.65 43.22 4.49
N VAL A 197 -13.17 42.82 3.32
CA VAL A 197 -12.17 41.78 3.13
C VAL A 197 -10.89 42.43 2.59
N TYR A 198 -9.75 42.10 3.17
CA TYR A 198 -8.44 42.46 2.64
C TYR A 198 -7.86 41.24 1.91
N ALA A 199 -7.56 41.40 0.62
CA ALA A 199 -6.89 40.38 -0.18
C ALA A 199 -5.48 40.86 -0.51
N VAL A 200 -4.48 40.11 -0.04
CA VAL A 200 -3.06 40.41 -0.23
C VAL A 200 -2.51 39.47 -1.29
N GLY A 201 -1.94 40.03 -2.34
CA GLY A 201 -1.27 39.29 -3.39
C GLY A 201 0.12 39.82 -3.69
N ILE A 202 0.93 38.97 -4.32
CA ILE A 202 2.24 39.34 -4.86
C ILE A 202 2.12 39.26 -6.38
N ALA A 203 2.55 40.29 -7.08
CA ALA A 203 2.68 40.30 -8.52
C ALA A 203 4.14 40.18 -8.94
N GLY A 204 4.42 39.19 -9.79
CA GLY A 204 5.79 38.84 -10.14
C GLY A 204 6.59 38.42 -8.92
N SER A 205 7.83 38.94 -8.77
CA SER A 205 8.69 38.62 -7.63
C SER A 205 8.81 39.73 -6.57
N SER A 206 8.30 40.94 -6.81
CA SER A 206 8.61 42.11 -5.95
C SER A 206 7.47 43.11 -5.70
N GLU A 207 6.36 43.05 -6.42
CA GLU A 207 5.25 44.00 -6.23
C GLU A 207 4.21 43.40 -5.28
N LEU A 208 3.92 44.10 -4.19
CA LEU A 208 2.86 43.74 -3.26
C LEU A 208 1.59 44.50 -3.64
N ALA A 209 0.48 43.78 -3.80
CA ALA A 209 -0.84 44.35 -4.06
C ALA A 209 -1.78 44.04 -2.90
N LEU A 210 -2.43 45.08 -2.37
CA LEU A 210 -3.43 45.00 -1.32
C LEU A 210 -4.76 45.51 -1.86
N TYR A 211 -5.75 44.63 -1.91
CA TYR A 211 -7.11 44.96 -2.34
C TYR A 211 -8.05 44.96 -1.14
N GLN A 212 -8.78 46.05 -0.98
CA GLN A 212 -9.88 46.16 -0.02
C GLN A 212 -11.19 45.91 -0.76
N LEU A 213 -11.90 44.86 -0.40
CA LEU A 213 -13.12 44.39 -1.08
C LEU A 213 -14.32 44.50 -0.16
N SER A 214 -15.50 44.78 -0.73
CA SER A 214 -16.77 44.56 -0.03
C SER A 214 -17.09 43.08 0.03
N ALA A 215 -17.35 42.55 1.23
CA ALA A 215 -17.64 41.12 1.42
C ALA A 215 -18.88 40.62 0.67
N LYS A 216 -19.88 41.50 0.45
CA LYS A 216 -21.17 41.14 -0.15
C LYS A 216 -21.20 41.24 -1.67
N THR A 217 -20.52 42.24 -2.24
CA THR A 217 -20.58 42.54 -3.68
C THR A 217 -19.29 42.22 -4.42
N GLY A 218 -18.18 42.02 -3.72
CA GLY A 218 -16.86 41.86 -4.33
C GLY A 218 -16.32 43.14 -4.97
N GLU A 219 -16.97 44.30 -4.73
CA GLU A 219 -16.50 45.58 -5.26
C GLU A 219 -15.18 46.00 -4.60
N ILE A 220 -14.23 46.45 -5.42
CA ILE A 220 -12.93 46.96 -4.97
C ILE A 220 -13.14 48.37 -4.41
N LEU A 221 -13.05 48.50 -3.10
CA LEU A 221 -13.15 49.76 -2.37
C LEU A 221 -11.83 50.54 -2.47
N LYS A 222 -10.69 49.84 -2.37
CA LYS A 222 -9.35 50.40 -2.52
C LYS A 222 -8.39 49.38 -3.13
N ASP A 223 -7.44 49.89 -3.91
CA ASP A 223 -6.31 49.17 -4.51
C ASP A 223 -5.04 49.93 -4.14
N ILE A 224 -4.11 49.27 -3.45
CA ILE A 224 -2.83 49.83 -3.04
C ILE A 224 -1.72 48.89 -3.51
N GLN A 225 -0.76 49.44 -4.24
CA GLN A 225 0.38 48.70 -4.77
C GLN A 225 1.68 49.34 -4.29
N GLU A 226 2.63 48.51 -3.86
CA GLU A 226 3.95 48.97 -3.43
C GLU A 226 5.05 47.98 -3.88
N SER A 227 6.15 48.51 -4.41
CA SER A 227 7.31 47.72 -4.82
C SER A 227 8.25 47.51 -3.63
N LEU A 228 8.46 46.26 -3.22
CA LEU A 228 9.38 45.91 -2.14
C LEU A 228 10.81 45.71 -2.68
N PRO A 229 11.85 46.13 -1.93
CA PRO A 229 13.25 45.94 -2.34
C PRO A 229 13.71 44.48 -2.11
N GLY A 230 13.58 43.66 -3.15
CA GLY A 230 14.05 42.27 -3.20
C GLY A 230 12.95 41.28 -3.57
N GLU A 231 13.34 40.10 -4.07
CA GLU A 231 12.36 39.07 -4.45
C GLU A 231 11.76 38.40 -3.20
N LEU A 232 10.43 38.29 -3.12
CA LEU A 232 9.74 37.57 -2.04
C LEU A 232 9.73 36.06 -2.30
N SER A 233 9.79 35.25 -1.24
CA SER A 233 9.72 33.77 -1.34
C SER A 233 8.29 33.25 -1.54
N GLY A 234 7.29 34.12 -1.44
CA GLY A 234 5.86 33.78 -1.47
C GLY A 234 5.25 33.37 -0.13
N GLU A 235 6.05 33.20 0.93
CA GLU A 235 5.55 32.96 2.30
C GLU A 235 5.23 34.31 2.99
N ILE A 236 3.93 34.61 3.12
CA ILE A 236 3.40 35.76 3.86
C ILE A 236 2.53 35.23 5.00
N VAL A 237 2.76 35.77 6.20
CA VAL A 237 2.08 35.36 7.42
C VAL A 237 1.48 36.58 8.12
N LEU A 238 0.30 36.43 8.73
CA LEU A 238 -0.28 37.47 9.59
C LEU A 238 0.52 37.57 10.89
N GLY A 239 1.18 38.70 11.12
CA GLY A 239 1.79 38.99 12.41
C GLY A 239 0.76 39.53 13.40
N SER A 240 0.04 40.58 13.02
CA SER A 240 -1.08 41.16 13.76
C SER A 240 -2.17 41.62 12.79
N ASP A 241 -3.30 42.10 13.29
CA ASP A 241 -4.45 42.52 12.47
C ASP A 241 -4.10 43.46 11.30
N ASN A 242 -3.05 44.27 11.44
CA ASN A 242 -2.62 45.23 10.42
C ASN A 242 -1.15 45.05 9.98
N VAL A 243 -0.46 43.99 10.40
CA VAL A 243 0.96 43.76 10.07
C VAL A 243 1.15 42.35 9.50
N LEU A 244 1.69 42.29 8.28
CA LEU A 244 2.11 41.07 7.61
C LEU A 244 3.63 40.89 7.74
N VAL A 245 4.06 39.65 7.81
CA VAL A 245 5.48 39.29 7.81
C VAL A 245 5.76 38.42 6.61
N ALA A 246 6.66 38.88 5.75
CA ALA A 246 7.03 38.20 4.51
C ALA A 246 8.52 37.84 4.50
N LEU A 247 8.86 36.67 3.96
CA LEU A 247 10.24 36.23 3.81
C LEU A 247 10.78 36.55 2.41
N ASN A 248 12.04 37.00 2.33
CA ASN A 248 12.74 37.15 1.07
C ASN A 248 13.08 35.77 0.44
N LYS A 249 13.14 35.66 -0.90
CA LYS A 249 13.57 34.47 -1.64
C LYS A 249 14.98 33.99 -1.28
N ALA A 250 15.90 34.92 -1.00
CA ALA A 250 17.23 34.60 -0.47
C ALA A 250 17.21 34.14 1.00
N ARG A 251 16.03 34.16 1.64
CA ARG A 251 15.76 33.77 3.04
C ARG A 251 16.66 34.42 4.09
N SER A 252 17.22 35.59 3.77
CA SER A 252 18.17 36.32 4.61
C SER A 252 17.55 37.49 5.39
N SER A 253 16.35 37.92 5.01
CA SER A 253 15.65 39.05 5.62
C SER A 253 14.14 38.83 5.68
N LEU A 254 13.52 39.36 6.73
CA LEU A 254 12.08 39.42 6.96
C LEU A 254 11.59 40.85 6.70
N PHE A 255 10.48 40.98 5.98
CA PHE A 255 9.79 42.24 5.76
C PHE A 255 8.58 42.31 6.68
N LEU A 256 8.53 43.34 7.52
CA LEU A 256 7.36 43.72 8.32
C LEU A 256 6.57 44.74 7.52
N ILE A 257 5.40 44.37 7.05
CA ILE A 257 4.54 45.17 6.16
C ILE A 257 3.32 45.60 6.96
N GLU A 258 3.24 46.87 7.35
CA GLU A 258 2.06 47.44 7.99
C GLU A 258 1.13 48.01 6.92
N PHE A 259 -0.14 47.58 6.95
CA PHE A 259 -1.18 48.11 6.10
C PHE A 259 -2.18 48.90 6.94
N LYS A 260 -1.95 50.21 7.05
CA LYS A 260 -2.97 51.14 7.55
C LYS A 260 -3.77 51.66 6.36
N SER A 261 -5.05 51.95 6.56
CA SER A 261 -6.10 52.27 5.57
C SER A 261 -5.78 53.29 4.45
N GLU A 262 -4.60 53.90 4.44
CA GLU A 262 -4.14 54.90 3.47
C GLU A 262 -2.74 54.66 2.88
N ARG A 263 -1.86 53.87 3.52
CA ARG A 263 -0.49 53.58 3.04
C ARG A 263 0.00 52.23 3.56
N ILE A 264 0.74 51.54 2.71
CA ILE A 264 1.58 50.41 3.11
C ILE A 264 2.93 51.01 3.54
N SER A 265 3.45 50.55 4.67
CA SER A 265 4.80 50.87 5.13
C SER A 265 5.53 49.57 5.42
N TYR A 266 6.82 49.50 5.09
CA TYR A 266 7.61 48.31 5.34
C TYR A 266 8.89 48.60 6.10
N ASN A 267 9.28 47.64 6.95
CA ASN A 267 10.57 47.63 7.64
C ASN A 267 11.28 46.30 7.34
N LYS A 268 12.60 46.34 7.15
CA LYS A 268 13.43 45.18 6.81
C LYS A 268 14.28 44.77 8.02
N VAL A 269 14.10 43.53 8.47
CA VAL A 269 14.88 42.94 9.56
C VAL A 269 15.76 41.84 8.99
N HIS A 270 17.06 41.89 9.26
CA HIS A 270 17.97 40.82 8.85
C HIS A 270 17.84 39.62 9.79
N VAL A 271 17.71 38.41 9.22
CA VAL A 271 17.56 37.18 10.02
C VAL A 271 18.81 36.92 10.86
N SER A 272 19.99 37.33 10.39
CA SER A 272 21.26 37.27 11.13
C SER A 272 21.25 38.04 12.45
N ASP A 273 20.44 39.09 12.54
CA ASP A 273 20.34 39.93 13.73
C ASP A 273 19.46 39.26 14.81
N LEU A 274 18.60 38.33 14.39
CA LEU A 274 17.71 37.55 15.26
C LEU A 274 18.30 36.19 15.62
N VAL A 275 18.99 35.54 14.68
CA VAL A 275 19.52 34.18 14.81
C VAL A 275 20.94 34.13 14.25
N GLN A 276 21.93 33.87 15.11
CA GLN A 276 23.33 33.68 14.70
C GLN A 276 23.52 32.29 14.08
N ASP A 277 24.06 32.25 12.85
CA ASP A 277 24.56 31.09 12.10
C ASP A 277 23.69 29.82 12.09
N LEU A 278 22.76 29.72 11.13
CA LEU A 278 22.19 28.44 10.69
C LEU A 278 21.96 28.45 9.16
N PRO A 279 22.67 27.61 8.38
CA PRO A 279 22.28 27.33 7.00
C PRO A 279 21.04 26.42 7.01
N GLY A 280 19.91 26.90 6.47
CA GLY A 280 18.70 26.08 6.39
C GLY A 280 17.49 26.79 5.76
N THR A 281 16.49 26.01 5.40
CA THR A 281 15.17 26.50 4.94
C THR A 281 14.30 26.89 6.14
N PHE A 282 13.96 28.17 6.27
CA PHE A 282 13.03 28.68 7.28
C PHE A 282 11.57 28.49 6.88
N LYS A 283 10.70 28.12 7.81
CA LYS A 283 9.24 28.15 7.64
C LYS A 283 8.64 29.14 8.65
N LEU A 284 7.79 30.05 8.16
CA LEU A 284 7.04 30.97 9.02
C LEU A 284 5.64 30.40 9.32
N GLN A 285 5.20 30.54 10.57
CA GLN A 285 3.84 30.18 10.99
C GLN A 285 3.28 31.24 11.96
N PRO A 286 2.03 31.70 11.77
CA PRO A 286 1.40 32.66 12.67
C PRO A 286 0.92 31.97 13.94
N LEU A 287 1.15 32.59 15.11
CA LEU A 287 0.61 32.13 16.39
C LEU A 287 -0.38 33.11 17.01
N SER A 288 -0.90 34.09 16.25
CA SER A 288 -1.82 35.17 16.66
C SER A 288 -1.18 36.26 17.55
N ASN A 289 -1.89 37.39 17.78
CA ASN A 289 -1.49 38.52 18.64
C ASN A 289 -0.03 39.02 18.54
N GLY A 290 0.54 39.10 17.33
CA GLY A 290 1.91 39.60 17.14
C GLY A 290 3.00 38.55 17.39
N VAL A 291 2.65 37.27 17.57
CA VAL A 291 3.60 36.17 17.80
C VAL A 291 3.73 35.31 16.56
N ILE A 292 4.97 35.04 16.16
CA ILE A 292 5.32 34.29 14.95
C ILE A 292 6.37 33.26 15.31
N SER A 293 6.22 32.02 14.84
CA SER A 293 7.28 31.03 14.96
C SER A 293 8.10 31.00 13.69
N LEU A 294 9.42 31.08 13.87
CA LEU A 294 10.40 30.77 12.84
C LEU A 294 10.89 29.35 13.09
N GLN A 295 10.47 28.42 12.23
CA GLN A 295 10.82 27.00 12.32
C GLN A 295 12.01 26.70 11.41
N THR A 296 13.02 26.05 12.00
CA THR A 296 14.18 25.44 11.33
C THR A 296 14.39 24.03 11.89
N SER A 297 15.62 23.58 12.12
CA SER A 297 15.89 22.45 13.04
C SER A 297 15.55 22.78 14.49
N THR A 298 15.58 24.06 14.83
CA THR A 298 15.14 24.64 16.11
C THR A 298 13.99 25.60 15.88
N VAL A 299 13.19 25.84 16.93
CA VAL A 299 12.04 26.75 16.88
C VAL A 299 12.36 28.01 17.66
N PHE A 300 12.17 29.15 17.00
CA PHE A 300 12.25 30.48 17.62
C PHE A 300 10.87 31.11 17.67
N LEU A 301 10.45 31.57 18.85
CA LEU A 301 9.25 32.39 19.01
C LEU A 301 9.64 33.87 18.96
N LEU A 302 9.10 34.56 17.96
CA LEU A 302 9.30 35.98 17.72
C LEU A 302 8.06 36.75 18.15
N LYS A 303 8.24 37.87 18.86
CA LYS A 303 7.17 38.81 19.20
C LYS A 303 7.39 40.13 18.49
N LEU A 304 6.33 40.64 17.89
CA LEU A 304 6.27 41.97 17.29
C LEU A 304 6.28 43.03 18.38
N LYS A 305 7.23 43.96 18.31
CA LYS A 305 7.39 45.10 19.25
C LYS A 305 6.73 46.38 18.72
N ASN A 306 5.81 46.26 17.75
CA ASN A 306 5.32 47.23 16.74
C ASN A 306 6.09 47.13 15.40
N THR A 307 5.93 48.10 14.49
CA THR A 307 6.58 48.13 13.17
C THR A 307 8.11 48.23 13.21
N ASP A 308 8.67 48.57 14.37
CA ASP A 308 10.09 48.92 14.52
C ASP A 308 11.02 47.71 14.61
N GLY A 309 10.51 46.50 14.89
CA GLY A 309 11.32 45.28 14.89
C GLY A 309 10.68 44.04 15.53
N LEU A 310 11.36 42.90 15.35
CA LEU A 310 11.04 41.60 15.94
C LEU A 310 11.98 41.31 17.11
N GLU A 311 11.47 40.72 18.18
CA GLU A 311 12.26 40.25 19.32
C GLU A 311 12.11 38.75 19.50
N VAL A 312 13.23 38.05 19.72
CA VAL A 312 13.23 36.62 20.08
C VAL A 312 12.84 36.51 21.55
N VAL A 313 11.65 35.96 21.83
CA VAL A 313 11.14 35.81 23.20
C VAL A 313 11.60 34.49 23.81
N GLN A 314 11.56 33.42 23.03
CA GLN A 314 11.95 32.10 23.50
C GLN A 314 12.58 31.29 22.36
N ARG A 315 13.57 30.49 22.73
CA ARG A 315 14.29 29.58 21.85
C ARG A 315 14.13 28.16 22.37
N PHE A 316 13.81 27.24 21.48
CA PHE A 316 13.76 25.81 21.74
C PHE A 316 14.91 25.13 20.98
N ASP A 317 15.91 24.67 21.73
CA ASP A 317 17.12 24.03 21.16
C ASP A 317 16.89 22.58 20.70
N GLN A 318 15.83 21.94 21.19
CA GLN A 318 15.44 20.60 20.79
C GLN A 318 14.49 20.65 19.58
N PRO A 319 14.44 19.59 18.75
CA PRO A 319 13.43 19.47 17.71
C PRO A 319 12.03 19.61 18.30
N ALA A 320 11.33 20.65 17.89
CA ALA A 320 10.02 21.00 18.40
C ALA A 320 9.08 21.36 17.25
N ALA A 321 7.80 21.08 17.44
CA ALA A 321 6.73 21.49 16.53
C ALA A 321 5.75 22.41 17.27
N VAL A 322 5.16 23.33 16.53
CA VAL A 322 4.27 24.37 17.06
C VAL A 322 2.90 24.21 16.42
N SER A 323 1.84 24.28 17.24
CA SER A 323 0.47 24.27 16.73
C SER A 323 0.01 25.63 16.25
N ASP A 324 -1.02 25.64 15.42
CA ASP A 324 -1.80 26.85 15.17
C ASP A 324 -2.41 27.39 16.47
N ALA A 325 -2.71 28.68 16.48
CA ALA A 325 -3.34 29.35 17.61
C ALA A 325 -4.80 28.91 17.74
N LEU A 326 -5.22 28.68 18.98
CA LEU A 326 -6.58 28.32 19.35
C LEU A 326 -7.19 29.42 20.22
N THR A 327 -8.32 29.97 19.77
CA THR A 327 -9.15 30.89 20.57
C THR A 327 -9.82 30.12 21.72
N ILE A 328 -9.49 30.44 22.96
CA ILE A 328 -10.10 29.84 24.16
C ILE A 328 -11.30 30.67 24.62
N THR A 329 -11.09 31.98 24.74
CA THR A 329 -12.11 32.99 25.06
C THR A 329 -12.08 34.09 24.01
N GLU A 330 -13.02 35.04 24.03
CA GLU A 330 -13.01 36.19 23.11
C GLU A 330 -11.74 37.08 23.23
N LYS A 331 -10.89 36.85 24.24
CA LYS A 331 -9.69 37.64 24.51
C LYS A 331 -8.41 36.81 24.68
N ASP A 332 -8.51 35.51 24.97
CA ASP A 332 -7.35 34.65 25.23
C ASP A 332 -7.19 33.61 24.12
N GLU A 333 -6.03 33.65 23.47
CA GLU A 333 -5.56 32.66 22.50
C GLU A 333 -4.39 31.89 23.10
N ALA A 334 -4.30 30.60 22.78
CA ALA A 334 -3.21 29.75 23.20
C ALA A 334 -2.70 28.90 22.04
N PHE A 335 -1.43 28.51 22.14
CA PHE A 335 -0.78 27.59 21.22
C PHE A 335 0.00 26.54 22.00
N ALA A 336 0.27 25.42 21.35
CA ALA A 336 1.07 24.34 21.90
C ALA A 336 2.44 24.27 21.24
N VAL A 337 3.45 23.98 22.05
CA VAL A 337 4.79 23.59 21.62
C VAL A 337 5.01 22.17 22.12
N VAL A 338 5.40 21.29 21.21
CA VAL A 338 5.72 19.90 21.51
C VAL A 338 7.20 19.69 21.20
N GLN A 339 8.00 19.43 22.23
CA GLN A 339 9.44 19.25 22.09
C GLN A 339 9.89 17.87 22.58
N HIS A 340 10.94 17.34 21.97
CA HIS A 340 11.58 16.12 22.44
C HIS A 340 12.48 16.39 23.66
N ALA A 341 12.33 15.58 24.71
CA ALA A 341 13.12 15.59 25.93
C ALA A 341 13.61 14.17 26.24
N GLY A 342 14.69 13.74 25.56
CA GLY A 342 15.21 12.38 25.70
C GLY A 342 14.27 11.34 25.08
N SER A 343 13.72 10.45 25.90
CA SER A 343 12.72 9.44 25.49
C SER A 343 11.28 9.89 25.69
N GLN A 344 11.08 11.12 26.15
CA GLN A 344 9.78 11.70 26.42
C GLN A 344 9.53 12.89 25.51
N ILE A 345 8.27 13.24 25.36
CA ILE A 345 7.85 14.46 24.70
C ILE A 345 7.25 15.37 25.75
N GLU A 346 7.68 16.63 25.75
CA GLU A 346 7.09 17.68 26.55
C GLU A 346 6.03 18.41 25.74
N PHE A 347 4.79 18.37 26.23
CA PHE A 347 3.66 19.12 25.73
C PHE A 347 3.49 20.39 26.57
N ILE A 348 3.75 21.55 25.96
CA ILE A 348 3.70 22.85 26.62
C ILE A 348 2.63 23.70 25.95
N VAL A 349 1.66 24.21 26.72
CA VAL A 349 0.64 25.15 26.23
C VAL A 349 0.93 26.53 26.81
N LYS A 350 1.00 27.55 25.96
CA LYS A 350 1.29 28.94 26.33
C LYS A 350 0.19 29.87 25.86
N PHE A 351 -0.06 30.94 26.62
CA PHE A 351 -0.89 32.04 26.16
C PHE A 351 -0.12 32.90 25.16
N THR A 352 -0.83 33.39 24.15
CA THR A 352 -0.24 34.31 23.16
C THR A 352 -0.03 35.70 23.74
N SER A 353 -0.90 36.12 24.67
CA SER A 353 -0.79 37.40 25.39
C SER A 353 0.44 37.44 26.31
N ASP A 354 0.72 36.35 27.03
CA ASP A 354 1.88 36.19 27.91
C ASP A 354 2.64 34.88 27.65
N ILE A 355 3.61 34.97 26.74
CA ILE A 355 4.49 33.86 26.31
C ILE A 355 5.35 33.33 27.46
N SER A 356 5.62 34.16 28.48
CA SER A 356 6.44 33.76 29.64
C SER A 356 5.69 32.82 30.58
N SER A 357 4.35 32.91 30.59
CA SER A 357 3.48 32.05 31.38
C SER A 357 3.17 30.73 30.65
N GLU A 358 3.25 29.61 31.38
CA GLU A 358 2.88 28.29 30.89
C GLU A 358 1.53 27.88 31.51
N ILE A 359 0.56 27.49 30.68
CA ILE A 359 -0.75 27.02 31.15
C ILE A 359 -0.62 25.58 31.66
N ILE A 360 0.03 24.75 30.83
CA ILE A 360 0.22 23.33 31.06
C ILE A 360 1.62 22.96 30.56
N ARG A 361 2.32 22.16 31.36
CA ARG A 361 3.51 21.43 30.95
C ARG A 361 3.34 19.98 31.38
N GLU A 362 3.20 19.10 30.39
CA GLU A 362 2.99 17.67 30.57
C GLU A 362 4.12 16.89 29.91
N GLN A 363 4.62 15.86 30.58
CA GLN A 363 5.62 14.94 30.05
C GLN A 363 4.93 13.63 29.66
N VAL A 364 5.11 13.22 28.41
CA VAL A 364 4.46 12.03 27.85
C VAL A 364 5.53 11.05 27.38
N ASN A 365 5.43 9.80 27.84
CA ASN A 365 6.29 8.72 27.35
C ASN A 365 5.87 8.34 25.92
N ILE A 366 6.81 8.38 24.98
CA ILE A 366 6.59 7.99 23.59
C ILE A 366 7.65 6.98 23.17
N ASP A 367 7.26 6.07 22.29
CA ASP A 367 8.17 5.10 21.70
C ASP A 367 9.22 5.79 20.82
N GLN A 368 10.50 5.46 21.05
CA GLN A 368 11.65 6.06 20.36
C GLN A 368 11.65 5.77 18.85
N HIS A 369 10.97 4.69 18.43
CA HIS A 369 10.89 4.26 17.03
C HIS A 369 9.97 5.13 16.14
N ARG A 370 9.41 6.23 16.67
CA ARG A 370 8.51 7.13 15.92
C ARG A 370 9.18 8.37 15.34
N GLY A 371 10.43 8.64 15.74
CA GLY A 371 11.19 9.80 15.28
C GLY A 371 10.73 11.12 15.91
N ASN A 372 11.00 12.23 15.20
CA ASN A 372 10.70 13.58 15.69
C ASN A 372 9.23 13.96 15.50
N VAL A 373 8.75 14.98 16.22
CA VAL A 373 7.42 15.55 15.97
C VAL A 373 7.49 16.48 14.77
N GLU A 374 6.58 16.33 13.82
CA GLU A 374 6.51 17.16 12.62
C GLU A 374 5.42 18.22 12.71
N GLN A 375 4.22 17.86 13.20
CA GLN A 375 3.07 18.76 13.28
C GLN A 375 2.23 18.52 14.54
N VAL A 376 1.55 19.56 15.01
CA VAL A 376 0.71 19.52 16.21
C VAL A 376 -0.58 20.30 15.97
N PHE A 377 -1.73 19.73 16.32
CA PHE A 377 -3.02 20.39 16.26
C PHE A 377 -3.67 20.43 17.64
N LEU A 378 -3.85 21.64 18.18
CA LEU A 378 -4.37 21.88 19.51
C LEU A 378 -5.90 21.98 19.53
N ASN A 379 -6.51 21.42 20.58
CA ASN A 379 -7.91 21.64 20.93
C ASN A 379 -8.05 21.87 22.44
N SER A 380 -9.12 22.55 22.84
CA SER A 380 -9.48 22.73 24.25
C SER A 380 -10.89 22.21 24.54
N TYR A 381 -11.11 21.82 25.79
CA TYR A 381 -12.39 21.33 26.30
C TYR A 381 -12.59 21.80 27.73
N ILE A 382 -13.86 21.97 28.12
CA ILE A 382 -14.20 22.37 29.48
C ILE A 382 -14.24 21.11 30.36
N ARG A 383 -13.47 21.12 31.45
CA ARG A 383 -13.44 20.09 32.48
C ARG A 383 -14.64 20.22 33.44
N THR A 384 -14.86 19.22 34.28
CA THR A 384 -15.98 19.21 35.26
C THR A 384 -15.86 20.33 36.30
N ASP A 385 -14.64 20.76 36.60
CA ASP A 385 -14.30 21.89 37.48
C ASP A 385 -14.43 23.26 36.79
N LYS A 386 -14.91 23.30 35.53
CA LYS A 386 -15.00 24.48 34.66
C LYS A 386 -13.65 25.05 34.22
N SER A 387 -12.53 24.38 34.49
CA SER A 387 -11.23 24.75 33.92
C SER A 387 -11.11 24.29 32.45
N HIS A 388 -10.17 24.88 31.72
CA HIS A 388 -9.86 24.45 30.36
C HIS A 388 -8.83 23.30 30.39
N GLY A 389 -9.21 22.16 29.85
CA GLY A 389 -8.28 21.09 29.50
C GLY A 389 -7.89 21.18 28.03
N PHE A 390 -6.71 20.66 27.69
CA PHE A 390 -6.20 20.66 26.33
C PHE A 390 -5.98 19.24 25.81
N ARG A 391 -6.11 19.07 24.50
CA ARG A 391 -5.76 17.87 23.75
C ARG A 391 -4.91 18.27 22.56
N ALA A 392 -3.93 17.46 22.22
CA ALA A 392 -3.11 17.68 21.05
C ALA A 392 -3.10 16.43 20.17
N LEU A 393 -3.38 16.64 18.89
CA LEU A 393 -3.16 15.64 17.86
C LEU A 393 -1.77 15.87 17.28
N VAL A 394 -0.90 14.88 17.41
CA VAL A 394 0.51 14.97 17.09
C VAL A 394 0.81 14.05 15.90
N VAL A 395 1.45 14.61 14.88
CA VAL A 395 1.94 13.89 13.70
C VAL A 395 3.44 13.70 13.85
N MET A 396 3.89 12.45 13.79
CA MET A 396 5.28 12.06 13.94
C MET A 396 5.99 11.93 12.58
N GLU A 397 7.32 11.92 12.59
CA GLU A 397 8.19 11.75 11.42
C GLU A 397 7.93 10.42 10.68
N ASP A 398 7.54 9.37 11.39
CA ASP A 398 7.15 8.08 10.80
C ASP A 398 5.73 8.03 10.20
N HIS A 399 5.06 9.19 10.16
CA HIS A 399 3.66 9.37 9.75
C HIS A 399 2.63 8.74 10.69
N SER A 400 3.02 8.37 11.93
CA SER A 400 2.08 7.95 12.95
C SER A 400 1.32 9.14 13.57
N LEU A 401 0.11 8.85 14.05
CA LEU A 401 -0.81 9.84 14.60
C LEU A 401 -1.10 9.51 16.06
N LEU A 402 -0.89 10.47 16.96
CA LEU A 402 -1.12 10.31 18.40
C LEU A 402 -2.09 11.38 18.89
N LEU A 403 -3.03 10.99 19.75
CA LEU A 403 -3.83 11.95 20.51
C LEU A 403 -3.35 11.97 21.96
N ILE A 404 -2.84 13.11 22.38
CA ILE A 404 -2.39 13.36 23.76
C ILE A 404 -3.47 14.11 24.51
N GLN A 405 -3.75 13.66 25.73
CA GLN A 405 -4.66 14.32 26.66
C GLN A 405 -4.19 14.07 28.10
N GLN A 406 -4.06 15.13 28.90
CA GLN A 406 -3.77 15.01 30.35
C GLN A 406 -2.48 14.22 30.66
N GLY A 407 -1.43 14.42 29.87
CA GLY A 407 -0.13 13.76 30.06
C GLY A 407 -0.08 12.30 29.59
N GLU A 408 -1.14 11.78 28.98
CA GLU A 408 -1.19 10.41 28.46
C GLU A 408 -1.55 10.38 26.96
N VAL A 409 -1.10 9.32 26.28
CA VAL A 409 -1.51 8.99 24.92
C VAL A 409 -2.86 8.26 24.99
N VAL A 410 -3.93 8.90 24.52
CA VAL A 410 -5.29 8.32 24.52
C VAL A 410 -5.37 7.15 23.53
N TRP A 411 -4.84 7.36 22.34
CA TRP A 411 -4.70 6.36 21.30
C TRP A 411 -3.56 6.73 20.38
N CYS A 412 -3.04 5.72 19.68
CA CYS A 412 -1.98 5.84 18.70
C CYS A 412 -2.34 5.03 17.46
N ARG A 413 -2.12 5.62 16.28
CA ARG A 413 -2.39 5.01 14.98
C ARG A 413 -1.14 5.01 14.12
N GLU A 414 -0.86 3.86 13.52
CA GLU A 414 0.25 3.66 12.58
C GLU A 414 -0.18 3.95 11.14
N ASP A 415 -0.63 5.18 10.88
CA ASP A 415 -1.15 5.57 9.55
C ASP A 415 -0.05 5.67 8.47
N GLY A 416 1.23 5.52 8.82
CA GLY A 416 2.34 5.33 7.86
C GLY A 416 2.19 4.08 6.98
N LEU A 417 1.43 3.07 7.43
CA LEU A 417 1.09 1.87 6.66
C LEU A 417 0.22 2.16 5.42
N ALA A 418 -0.39 3.34 5.30
CA ALA A 418 -1.06 3.74 4.07
C ALA A 418 -0.08 4.03 2.92
N SER A 419 1.22 4.17 3.20
CA SER A 419 2.24 4.64 2.25
C SER A 419 3.33 3.58 2.00
N ILE A 420 2.93 2.33 1.76
CA ILE A 420 3.86 1.22 1.48
C ILE A 420 4.60 1.44 0.15
N VAL A 421 5.92 1.26 0.19
CA VAL A 421 6.83 1.31 -0.97
C VAL A 421 7.11 -0.09 -1.50
N ASP A 422 7.47 -1.03 -0.61
CA ASP A 422 7.83 -2.40 -1.00
C ASP A 422 7.53 -3.39 0.13
N VAL A 423 7.39 -4.67 -0.22
CA VAL A 423 6.98 -5.74 0.69
C VAL A 423 7.81 -6.99 0.44
N THR A 424 8.36 -7.56 1.50
CA THR A 424 9.02 -8.87 1.50
C THR A 424 8.41 -9.76 2.58
N THR A 425 8.62 -11.07 2.48
CA THR A 425 8.14 -12.03 3.48
C THR A 425 9.29 -12.73 4.18
N SER A 426 9.12 -13.01 5.47
CA SER A 426 10.02 -13.86 6.24
C SER A 426 9.29 -15.06 6.84
N GLU A 427 10.01 -16.16 6.96
CA GLU A 427 9.54 -17.40 7.59
C GLU A 427 9.72 -17.30 9.10
N LEU A 428 8.76 -17.81 9.86
CA LEU A 428 8.87 -17.91 11.32
C LEU A 428 9.78 -19.08 11.75
N PRO A 429 10.35 -19.02 12.96
CA PRO A 429 11.11 -20.13 13.52
C PRO A 429 10.21 -21.36 13.76
N VAL A 430 10.79 -22.56 13.68
CA VAL A 430 10.09 -23.81 13.96
C VAL A 430 9.82 -23.94 15.46
N GLU A 431 8.63 -24.41 15.83
CA GLU A 431 8.29 -24.72 17.23
C GLU A 431 9.23 -25.82 17.75
N LYS A 432 10.00 -25.53 18.80
CA LYS A 432 10.90 -26.49 19.45
C LYS A 432 10.05 -27.36 20.39
N ASP A 433 9.40 -28.37 19.84
CA ASP A 433 8.45 -29.18 20.60
C ASP A 433 9.11 -30.06 21.68
N GLY A 434 8.62 -29.92 22.91
CA GLY A 434 8.46 -31.00 23.87
C GLY A 434 6.96 -31.15 24.15
N VAL A 435 6.26 -32.01 23.39
CA VAL A 435 4.82 -32.22 23.58
C VAL A 435 4.57 -33.04 24.85
N SER A 436 3.89 -32.46 25.84
CA SER A 436 3.42 -33.16 27.04
C SER A 436 2.18 -33.99 26.72
N VAL A 437 2.12 -35.23 27.22
CA VAL A 437 0.98 -36.14 27.02
C VAL A 437 -0.33 -35.57 27.60
N ALA A 438 -0.26 -34.76 28.66
CA ALA A 438 -1.43 -34.13 29.28
C ALA A 438 -2.08 -33.06 28.37
N ASP A 439 -1.28 -32.35 27.57
CA ASP A 439 -1.79 -31.34 26.63
C ASP A 439 -2.54 -32.01 25.47
N VAL A 440 -2.12 -33.21 25.07
CA VAL A 440 -2.79 -34.00 24.02
C VAL A 440 -4.14 -34.53 24.49
N GLU A 441 -4.25 -35.02 25.73
CA GLU A 441 -5.51 -35.54 26.28
C GLU A 441 -6.56 -34.44 26.49
N HIS A 442 -6.16 -33.28 27.04
CA HIS A 442 -7.08 -32.13 27.17
C HIS A 442 -7.49 -31.56 25.81
N ASN A 443 -6.56 -31.47 24.85
CA ASN A 443 -6.88 -31.06 23.49
C ASN A 443 -7.88 -32.02 22.81
N LEU A 444 -7.81 -33.33 23.06
CA LEU A 444 -8.71 -34.30 22.44
C LEU A 444 -10.16 -34.16 22.94
N PHE A 445 -10.37 -33.91 24.24
CA PHE A 445 -11.70 -33.65 24.80
C PHE A 445 -12.27 -32.30 24.34
N GLU A 446 -11.47 -31.24 24.31
CA GLU A 446 -11.89 -29.95 23.75
C GLU A 446 -12.17 -30.04 22.25
N TRP A 447 -11.36 -30.79 21.51
CA TRP A 447 -11.54 -31.06 20.08
C TRP A 447 -12.86 -31.82 19.82
N LEU A 448 -13.14 -32.89 20.57
CA LEU A 448 -14.42 -33.62 20.50
C LEU A 448 -15.61 -32.72 20.85
N LYS A 449 -15.50 -31.90 21.89
CA LYS A 449 -16.54 -30.93 22.28
C LYS A 449 -16.76 -29.89 21.18
N GLY A 450 -15.69 -29.37 20.57
CA GLY A 450 -15.75 -28.44 19.45
C GLY A 450 -16.42 -29.06 18.22
N HIS A 451 -16.10 -30.31 17.88
CA HIS A 451 -16.76 -31.03 16.79
C HIS A 451 -18.24 -31.32 17.08
N MET A 452 -18.60 -31.67 18.32
CA MET A 452 -19.99 -31.85 18.72
C MET A 452 -20.79 -30.54 18.60
N LEU A 453 -20.21 -29.42 19.05
CA LEU A 453 -20.82 -28.08 18.91
C LEU A 453 -20.96 -27.68 17.44
N LYS A 454 -19.93 -27.92 16.61
CA LYS A 454 -20.01 -27.70 15.16
C LYS A 454 -21.11 -28.54 14.52
N LEU A 455 -21.22 -29.82 14.85
CA LEU A 455 -22.27 -30.69 14.36
C LEU A 455 -23.67 -30.18 14.74
N LYS A 456 -23.87 -29.75 15.99
CA LYS A 456 -25.12 -29.10 16.41
C LYS A 456 -25.40 -27.82 15.62
N GLY A 457 -24.37 -27.01 15.37
CA GLY A 457 -24.46 -25.79 14.55
C GLY A 457 -24.88 -26.08 13.11
N THR A 458 -24.23 -27.04 12.44
CA THR A 458 -24.56 -27.47 11.07
C THR A 458 -25.97 -28.03 10.96
N LEU A 459 -26.46 -28.70 12.01
CA LEU A 459 -27.83 -29.22 12.07
C LEU A 459 -28.87 -28.17 12.50
N MET A 460 -28.49 -26.90 12.70
CA MET A 460 -29.34 -25.83 13.25
C MET A 460 -29.99 -26.17 14.61
N LEU A 461 -29.33 -27.01 15.41
CA LEU A 461 -29.76 -27.46 16.74
C LEU A 461 -29.03 -26.72 17.88
N ALA A 462 -28.15 -25.78 17.57
CA ALA A 462 -27.35 -25.05 18.56
C ALA A 462 -28.16 -23.94 19.25
N SER A 463 -28.03 -23.82 20.58
CA SER A 463 -28.58 -22.69 21.34
C SER A 463 -27.76 -21.41 21.13
N THR A 464 -28.30 -20.24 21.47
CA THR A 464 -27.59 -18.94 21.36
C THR A 464 -26.27 -18.93 22.13
N ASP A 465 -26.22 -19.58 23.29
CA ASP A 465 -25.02 -19.69 24.13
C ASP A 465 -24.00 -20.66 23.51
N GLU A 466 -24.45 -21.73 22.85
CA GLU A 466 -23.59 -22.65 22.11
C GLU A 466 -23.02 -21.98 20.85
N VAL A 467 -23.78 -21.13 20.17
CA VAL A 467 -23.31 -20.31 19.04
C VAL A 467 -22.26 -19.30 19.50
N ALA A 468 -22.49 -18.63 20.64
CA ALA A 468 -21.49 -17.74 21.24
C ALA A 468 -20.24 -18.51 21.69
N ALA A 469 -20.38 -19.72 22.20
CA ALA A 469 -19.25 -20.59 22.55
C ALA A 469 -18.47 -21.05 21.30
N ILE A 470 -19.15 -21.34 20.18
CA ILE A 470 -18.50 -21.62 18.89
C ILE A 470 -17.71 -20.40 18.42
N GLN A 471 -18.29 -19.20 18.50
CA GLN A 471 -17.60 -17.95 18.15
C GLN A 471 -16.41 -17.67 19.08
N ALA A 472 -16.57 -17.89 20.39
CA ALA A 472 -15.49 -17.70 21.36
C ALA A 472 -14.36 -18.72 21.17
N LEU A 473 -14.65 -19.98 20.87
CA LEU A 473 -13.65 -21.00 20.53
C LEU A 473 -12.94 -20.67 19.21
N ARG A 474 -13.66 -20.12 18.22
CA ARG A 474 -13.08 -19.61 16.96
C ARG A 474 -12.14 -18.43 17.20
N LEU A 475 -12.50 -17.49 18.08
CA LEU A 475 -11.65 -16.36 18.47
C LEU A 475 -10.46 -16.80 19.35
N LYS A 476 -10.65 -17.83 20.18
CA LYS A 476 -9.61 -18.42 21.05
C LYS A 476 -8.73 -19.46 20.37
N SER A 477 -8.81 -19.67 19.05
CA SER A 477 -7.87 -20.55 18.33
C SER A 477 -6.45 -19.92 18.35
N SER A 478 -5.79 -20.04 19.50
CA SER A 478 -4.49 -19.49 19.89
C SER A 478 -3.40 -19.80 18.87
N GLU A 479 -3.57 -20.88 18.13
CA GLU A 479 -2.68 -21.31 17.06
C GLU A 479 -2.44 -20.25 15.99
N LYS A 480 -3.45 -19.49 15.54
CA LYS A 480 -3.27 -18.52 14.44
C LYS A 480 -2.25 -17.43 14.76
N ASN A 481 -2.12 -17.07 16.03
CA ASN A 481 -1.28 -15.95 16.49
C ASN A 481 0.04 -16.42 17.11
N LYS A 482 0.38 -17.71 16.98
CA LYS A 482 1.68 -18.23 17.42
C LYS A 482 2.80 -17.63 16.58
N MET A 483 3.84 -17.14 17.24
CA MET A 483 5.09 -16.67 16.62
C MET A 483 6.01 -17.82 16.19
N THR A 484 5.44 -18.99 15.92
CA THR A 484 6.10 -20.17 15.40
C THR A 484 5.47 -20.56 14.08
N ARG A 485 6.32 -21.05 13.19
CA ARG A 485 5.92 -21.56 11.90
C ARG A 485 4.96 -22.73 12.06
N ASP A 486 3.89 -22.71 11.27
CA ASP A 486 2.96 -23.81 11.14
C ASP A 486 3.45 -24.87 10.15
N HIS A 487 2.88 -26.08 10.23
CA HIS A 487 3.24 -27.18 9.33
C HIS A 487 2.96 -26.84 7.85
N ASN A 488 1.88 -26.10 7.59
CA ASN A 488 1.35 -25.78 6.25
C ASN A 488 1.97 -24.52 5.63
N GLY A 489 2.72 -23.73 6.42
CA GLY A 489 3.40 -22.53 5.97
C GLY A 489 2.48 -21.34 5.71
N PHE A 490 1.34 -21.27 6.40
CA PHE A 490 0.44 -20.12 6.40
C PHE A 490 0.96 -18.99 7.28
N ARG A 491 1.68 -19.30 8.36
CA ARG A 491 2.19 -18.30 9.31
C ARG A 491 3.56 -17.82 8.87
N LYS A 492 3.57 -16.56 8.44
CA LYS A 492 4.73 -15.79 8.01
C LYS A 492 4.68 -14.37 8.57
N LEU A 493 5.81 -13.69 8.51
CA LEU A 493 5.91 -12.25 8.73
C LEU A 493 5.91 -11.53 7.38
N LEU A 494 4.98 -10.58 7.21
CA LEU A 494 5.00 -9.63 6.11
C LEU A 494 5.84 -8.43 6.56
N ILE A 495 6.98 -8.22 5.93
CA ILE A 495 7.89 -7.12 6.24
C ILE A 495 7.65 -6.03 5.22
N VAL A 496 7.19 -4.90 5.71
CA VAL A 496 6.68 -3.78 4.93
C VAL A 496 7.60 -2.59 5.13
N LEU A 497 7.98 -1.94 4.03
CA LEU A 497 8.75 -0.70 4.02
C LEU A 497 7.83 0.48 3.65
N THR A 498 7.74 1.48 4.52
CA THR A 498 6.92 2.68 4.29
C THR A 498 7.74 3.81 3.65
N LYS A 499 7.04 4.77 3.03
CA LYS A 499 7.63 5.99 2.44
C LYS A 499 8.42 6.82 3.47
N ALA A 500 8.05 6.75 4.74
CA ALA A 500 8.74 7.41 5.85
C ALA A 500 10.09 6.76 6.22
N GLY A 501 10.46 5.62 5.62
CA GLY A 501 11.66 4.87 5.99
C GLY A 501 11.49 3.98 7.24
N LYS A 502 10.24 3.72 7.64
CA LYS A 502 9.90 2.79 8.73
C LYS A 502 9.68 1.39 8.18
N VAL A 503 10.24 0.39 8.86
CA VAL A 503 10.07 -1.03 8.55
C VAL A 503 9.16 -1.64 9.60
N ILE A 504 8.14 -2.36 9.16
CA ILE A 504 7.09 -2.91 10.02
C ILE A 504 6.91 -4.39 9.67
N ALA A 505 6.88 -5.26 10.68
CA ALA A 505 6.52 -6.66 10.50
C ALA A 505 5.07 -6.89 10.92
N LEU A 506 4.24 -7.31 9.97
CA LEU A 506 2.86 -7.72 10.19
C LEU A 506 2.75 -9.24 10.24
N HIS A 507 1.99 -9.76 11.19
CA HIS A 507 1.70 -11.18 11.25
C HIS A 507 0.60 -11.54 10.24
N THR A 508 0.83 -12.55 9.41
CA THR A 508 -0.13 -12.99 8.38
C THR A 508 -1.48 -13.46 8.93
N GLY A 509 -1.53 -13.99 10.17
CA GLY A 509 -2.75 -14.53 10.76
C GLY A 509 -3.84 -13.49 11.09
N ASP A 510 -3.45 -12.33 11.61
CA ASP A 510 -4.36 -11.29 12.13
C ASP A 510 -3.99 -9.86 11.68
N GLY A 511 -2.87 -9.70 10.98
CA GLY A 511 -2.36 -8.41 10.52
C GLY A 511 -1.77 -7.55 11.63
N ARG A 512 -1.60 -8.06 12.86
CA ARG A 512 -1.05 -7.22 13.95
C ARG A 512 0.40 -6.86 13.69
N ILE A 513 0.81 -5.70 14.17
CA ILE A 513 2.21 -5.27 14.17
C ILE A 513 2.96 -6.04 15.27
N ILE A 514 4.00 -6.78 14.88
CA ILE A 514 4.88 -7.51 15.81
C ILE A 514 5.97 -6.57 16.33
N TRP A 515 6.62 -5.88 15.41
CA TRP A 515 7.64 -4.88 15.69
C TRP A 515 7.58 -3.81 14.61
N SER A 516 8.08 -2.63 14.95
CA SER A 516 8.16 -1.50 14.04
C SER A 516 9.41 -0.69 14.35
N ASN A 517 10.25 -0.46 13.35
CA ASN A 517 11.53 0.21 13.52
C ASN A 517 11.71 1.31 12.46
N LEU A 518 11.88 2.55 12.91
CA LEU A 518 12.24 3.67 12.04
C LEU A 518 13.75 3.72 11.89
N LEU A 519 14.24 3.43 10.68
CA LEU A 519 15.67 3.31 10.42
C LEU A 519 16.37 4.67 10.60
N PRO A 520 17.32 4.81 11.55
CA PRO A 520 18.02 6.07 11.78
C PRO A 520 18.76 6.58 10.55
N SER A 521 19.22 5.65 9.71
CA SER A 521 19.94 5.87 8.48
C SER A 521 19.06 6.41 7.33
N LEU A 522 17.73 6.27 7.45
CA LEU A 522 16.72 6.81 6.53
C LEU A 522 15.90 7.94 7.16
N ARG A 523 16.39 8.63 8.20
CA ARG A 523 15.70 9.77 8.81
C ARG A 523 16.01 11.08 8.10
N ALA A 524 14.96 11.82 7.72
CA ALA A 524 15.09 13.13 7.09
C ALA A 524 15.79 14.15 8.01
N SER A 525 15.53 14.04 9.32
CA SER A 525 16.02 14.99 10.31
C SER A 525 17.53 14.98 10.52
N ARG A 526 18.24 13.90 10.16
CA ARG A 526 19.70 13.76 10.38
C ARG A 526 20.56 14.20 9.20
N PHE A 527 20.01 14.23 7.99
CA PHE A 527 20.83 14.32 6.76
C PHE A 527 20.48 15.49 5.83
N GLY A 528 19.59 16.40 6.24
CA GLY A 528 19.34 17.66 5.52
C GLY A 528 18.67 17.52 4.14
N GLY A 529 18.26 16.32 3.76
CA GLY A 529 17.48 16.00 2.56
C GLY A 529 16.42 14.95 2.87
N THR A 530 15.49 14.70 1.95
CA THR A 530 14.46 13.65 2.09
C THR A 530 15.04 12.29 1.68
N PRO A 531 15.50 11.45 2.62
CA PRO A 531 15.92 10.11 2.29
C PRO A 531 14.73 9.38 1.68
N SER A 532 14.96 8.71 0.55
CA SER A 532 13.94 7.90 -0.09
C SER A 532 14.31 6.44 0.11
N ALA A 533 13.46 5.72 0.83
CA ALA A 533 13.53 4.27 0.88
C ALA A 533 13.26 3.72 -0.54
N LEU A 534 14.14 2.86 -1.05
CA LEU A 534 14.01 2.36 -2.42
C LEU A 534 13.28 1.02 -2.43
N ARG A 535 13.88 0.00 -1.81
CA ARG A 535 13.38 -1.39 -1.85
C ARG A 535 13.83 -2.20 -0.64
N ILE A 536 13.13 -3.32 -0.42
CA ILE A 536 13.47 -4.31 0.59
C ILE A 536 13.76 -5.66 -0.08
N TYR A 537 14.87 -6.29 0.32
CA TYR A 537 15.31 -7.57 -0.18
C TYR A 537 15.55 -8.55 0.96
N GLN A 538 15.48 -9.84 0.64
CA GLN A 538 15.83 -10.89 1.58
C GLN A 538 17.36 -11.07 1.60
N TRP A 539 17.98 -10.78 2.75
CA TRP A 539 19.44 -10.84 2.92
C TRP A 539 19.92 -12.25 3.18
N GLN A 540 19.35 -12.93 4.17
CA GLN A 540 19.75 -14.28 4.56
C GLN A 540 18.51 -15.11 4.89
N VAL A 541 18.51 -16.36 4.42
CA VAL A 541 17.51 -17.37 4.83
C VAL A 541 18.28 -18.59 5.32
N PRO A 542 18.45 -18.72 6.64
CA PRO A 542 19.17 -19.83 7.23
C PRO A 542 18.54 -21.19 6.84
N HIS A 543 19.39 -22.19 6.62
CA HIS A 543 18.97 -23.55 6.32
C HIS A 543 18.17 -24.14 7.47
N HIS A 544 17.18 -24.98 7.15
CA HIS A 544 16.36 -25.69 8.14
C HIS A 544 17.13 -26.46 9.22
N SER A 545 18.38 -26.86 8.98
CA SER A 545 19.23 -27.58 9.94
C SER A 545 20.00 -26.66 10.91
N VAL A 546 20.16 -25.37 10.61
CA VAL A 546 20.93 -24.38 11.39
C VAL A 546 20.01 -23.27 11.92
N MET A 547 18.74 -23.60 12.22
CA MET A 547 17.73 -22.69 12.80
C MET A 547 18.04 -22.29 14.27
N ARG A 548 19.28 -21.90 14.56
CA ARG A 548 19.66 -21.09 15.73
C ARG A 548 19.69 -19.59 15.38
N GLU A 549 19.89 -19.24 14.12
CA GLU A 549 19.91 -17.86 13.64
C GLU A 549 18.59 -17.49 12.95
N ASN A 550 18.15 -16.24 13.14
CA ASN A 550 16.95 -15.71 12.52
C ASN A 550 17.22 -15.27 11.08
N PRO A 551 16.23 -15.33 10.17
CA PRO A 551 16.38 -14.73 8.84
C PRO A 551 16.56 -13.21 8.94
N SER A 552 17.22 -12.63 7.94
CA SER A 552 17.47 -11.18 7.90
C SER A 552 17.09 -10.55 6.56
N VAL A 553 16.79 -9.26 6.60
CA VAL A 553 16.36 -8.47 5.44
C VAL A 553 17.29 -7.28 5.22
N LEU A 554 17.48 -6.91 3.96
CA LEU A 554 18.26 -5.78 3.53
C LEU A 554 17.30 -4.67 3.09
N VAL A 555 17.44 -3.50 3.68
CA VAL A 555 16.78 -2.27 3.24
C VAL A 555 17.80 -1.38 2.58
N VAL A 556 17.49 -0.93 1.36
CA VAL A 556 18.35 0.00 0.62
C VAL A 556 17.58 1.30 0.37
N GLY A 557 18.25 2.42 0.63
CA GLY A 557 17.71 3.76 0.39
C GLY A 557 18.77 4.70 -0.17
N LYS A 558 18.34 5.93 -0.48
CA LYS A 558 19.20 7.02 -0.92
C LYS A 558 19.19 8.18 0.07
N SER A 559 20.35 8.77 0.32
CA SER A 559 20.51 9.91 1.23
C SER A 559 20.37 11.23 0.45
N GLY A 560 19.15 11.55 0.00
CA GLY A 560 18.83 12.79 -0.71
C GLY A 560 17.99 12.60 -1.97
N ALA A 561 17.57 13.72 -2.57
CA ALA A 561 16.75 13.73 -3.77
C ALA A 561 17.57 13.45 -5.05
N GLU A 562 18.81 13.94 -5.12
CA GLU A 562 19.71 13.83 -6.27
C GLU A 562 20.13 12.38 -6.57
N SER A 563 20.33 12.05 -7.85
CA SER A 563 20.75 10.71 -8.30
C SER A 563 22.20 10.36 -7.94
N SER A 564 23.03 11.37 -7.72
CA SER A 564 24.43 11.26 -7.27
C SER A 564 24.57 11.04 -5.77
N ALA A 565 23.47 11.15 -5.01
CA ALA A 565 23.50 11.03 -3.57
C ALA A 565 23.98 9.63 -3.13
N PRO A 566 24.80 9.53 -2.08
CA PRO A 566 25.28 8.25 -1.59
C PRO A 566 24.12 7.39 -1.10
N GLY A 567 24.21 6.10 -1.41
CA GLY A 567 23.26 5.12 -0.93
C GLY A 567 23.43 4.83 0.56
N VAL A 568 22.40 4.23 1.14
CA VAL A 568 22.36 3.76 2.51
C VAL A 568 21.84 2.34 2.50
N PHE A 569 22.47 1.45 3.26
CA PHE A 569 21.94 0.12 3.52
C PHE A 569 21.82 -0.14 5.02
N SER A 570 20.77 -0.88 5.36
CA SER A 570 20.49 -1.36 6.71
C SER A 570 20.07 -2.83 6.64
N ILE A 571 20.66 -3.65 7.50
CA ILE A 571 20.38 -5.08 7.63
C ILE A 571 19.64 -5.27 8.95
N LEU A 572 18.46 -5.88 8.87
CA LEU A 572 17.57 -6.08 10.01
C LEU A 572 17.35 -7.57 10.26
N ASP A 573 17.24 -7.96 11.53
CA ASP A 573 16.65 -9.24 11.90
C ASP A 573 15.14 -9.21 11.57
N SER A 574 14.68 -10.19 10.78
CA SER A 574 13.28 -10.28 10.39
C SER A 574 12.32 -10.58 11.55
N TYR A 575 12.79 -11.25 12.60
CA TYR A 575 11.96 -11.68 13.73
C TYR A 575 11.86 -10.61 14.82
N SER A 576 12.98 -10.00 15.23
CA SER A 576 12.99 -8.95 16.27
C SER A 576 12.85 -7.53 15.73
N GLY A 577 13.30 -7.28 14.49
CA GLY A 577 13.37 -5.94 13.92
C GLY A 577 14.62 -5.15 14.31
N ASP A 578 15.56 -5.77 15.02
CA ASP A 578 16.79 -5.11 15.43
C ASP A 578 17.71 -4.86 14.24
N GLU A 579 18.30 -3.66 14.18
CA GLU A 579 19.28 -3.30 13.17
C GLU A 579 20.62 -3.98 13.49
N LEU A 580 20.94 -5.01 12.71
CA LEU A 580 22.17 -5.80 12.86
C LEU A 580 23.38 -5.04 12.34
N ASN A 581 23.21 -4.34 11.22
CA ASN A 581 24.27 -3.55 10.61
C ASN A 581 23.66 -2.41 9.78
N SER A 582 24.32 -1.25 9.78
CA SER A 582 23.94 -0.10 8.99
C SER A 582 25.21 0.54 8.43
N MET A 583 25.23 0.85 7.13
CA MET A 583 26.37 1.56 6.57
C MET A 583 25.95 2.45 5.42
N ARG A 584 26.65 3.59 5.34
CA ARG A 584 26.55 4.52 4.23
C ARG A 584 27.48 4.04 3.12
N LEU A 585 26.97 4.02 1.90
CA LEU A 585 27.74 3.66 0.72
C LEU A 585 28.55 4.86 0.25
N ASP A 586 29.78 4.60 -0.18
CA ASP A 586 30.65 5.63 -0.78
C ASP A 586 30.24 5.97 -2.23
N HIS A 587 29.25 5.25 -2.76
CA HIS A 587 28.73 5.37 -4.12
C HIS A 587 27.21 5.59 -4.10
N SER A 588 26.70 6.10 -5.22
CA SER A 588 25.27 6.26 -5.47
C SER A 588 24.61 4.91 -5.80
N VAL A 589 23.29 4.84 -5.66
CA VAL A 589 22.51 3.62 -5.94
C VAL A 589 21.52 3.92 -7.06
N VAL A 590 21.79 3.37 -8.25
CA VAL A 590 20.89 3.49 -9.41
C VAL A 590 20.05 2.21 -9.57
N GLN A 591 20.69 1.04 -9.50
CA GLN A 591 20.02 -0.24 -9.68
C GLN A 591 20.56 -1.28 -8.69
N ILE A 592 19.66 -2.10 -8.14
CA ILE A 592 20.00 -3.18 -7.22
C ILE A 592 19.59 -4.49 -7.86
N ILE A 593 20.54 -5.40 -8.00
CA ILE A 593 20.35 -6.69 -8.66
C ILE A 593 20.61 -7.79 -7.62
N PRO A 594 19.56 -8.41 -7.05
CA PRO A 594 19.73 -9.58 -6.20
C PRO A 594 20.20 -10.76 -7.06
N LEU A 595 21.24 -11.46 -6.61
CA LEU A 595 21.75 -12.67 -7.26
C LEU A 595 21.14 -13.93 -6.62
N THR A 596 21.09 -15.01 -7.39
CA THR A 596 20.69 -16.34 -6.86
C THR A 596 21.83 -17.02 -6.08
N LEU A 597 23.03 -16.45 -6.13
CA LEU A 597 24.23 -16.95 -5.46
C LEU A 597 24.19 -16.61 -3.97
N LYS A 598 24.77 -17.49 -3.17
CA LYS A 598 24.90 -17.35 -1.72
C LYS A 598 26.35 -17.53 -1.29
N ASP A 599 26.74 -16.87 -0.21
CA ASP A 599 28.01 -17.14 0.45
C ASP A 599 27.91 -18.36 1.40
N VAL A 600 29.01 -18.69 2.08
CA VAL A 600 29.09 -19.80 3.05
C VAL A 600 28.17 -19.58 4.26
N SER A 601 27.87 -18.31 4.58
CA SER A 601 26.93 -17.91 5.63
C SER A 601 25.47 -17.87 5.14
N GLU A 602 25.21 -18.33 3.90
CA GLU A 602 23.91 -18.32 3.24
C GLU A 602 23.30 -16.92 3.00
N GLN A 603 24.12 -15.87 3.06
CA GLN A 603 23.76 -14.53 2.66
C GLN A 603 23.69 -14.47 1.14
N ARG A 604 22.61 -13.90 0.61
CA ARG A 604 22.43 -13.72 -0.83
C ARG A 604 23.32 -12.57 -1.30
N LEU A 605 23.99 -12.78 -2.43
CA LEU A 605 24.80 -11.75 -3.05
C LEU A 605 23.90 -10.72 -3.74
N HIS A 606 24.29 -9.46 -3.67
CA HIS A 606 23.62 -8.32 -4.29
C HIS A 606 24.65 -7.50 -5.05
N LEU A 607 24.32 -7.11 -6.29
CA LEU A 607 25.09 -6.11 -7.05
C LEU A 607 24.38 -4.77 -6.99
N ILE A 608 25.11 -3.74 -6.61
CA ILE A 608 24.63 -2.35 -6.58
C ILE A 608 25.33 -1.60 -7.70
N VAL A 609 24.57 -1.11 -8.68
CA VAL A 609 25.10 -0.31 -9.79
C VAL A 609 25.03 1.16 -9.43
N ASP A 610 26.17 1.85 -9.53
CA ASP A 610 26.31 3.28 -9.26
C ASP A 610 26.00 4.16 -10.49
N SER A 611 25.97 5.48 -10.30
CA SER A 611 25.74 6.46 -11.38
C SER A 611 26.83 6.48 -12.44
N ASN A 612 28.03 6.00 -12.14
CA ASN A 612 29.13 5.86 -13.08
C ASN A 612 29.09 4.51 -13.82
N SER A 613 28.03 3.72 -13.62
CA SER A 613 27.90 2.36 -14.16
C SER A 613 28.98 1.41 -13.67
N ASN A 614 29.46 1.53 -12.44
CA ASN A 614 30.21 0.46 -11.77
C ASN A 614 29.28 -0.38 -10.90
N ALA A 615 29.54 -1.67 -10.84
CA ALA A 615 28.80 -2.62 -10.01
C ALA A 615 29.61 -2.98 -8.76
N HIS A 616 29.02 -2.78 -7.60
CA HIS A 616 29.61 -3.07 -6.29
C HIS A 616 28.97 -4.32 -5.70
N LEU A 617 29.80 -5.28 -5.27
CA LEU A 617 29.35 -6.57 -4.71
C LEU A 617 29.16 -6.51 -3.19
N TYR A 618 28.01 -7.01 -2.73
CA TYR A 618 27.67 -7.19 -1.32
C TYR A 618 27.13 -8.61 -1.05
N PRO A 619 27.40 -9.23 0.11
CA PRO A 619 28.32 -8.80 1.18
C PRO A 619 29.78 -8.73 0.71
N LYS A 620 30.58 -7.86 1.32
CA LYS A 620 32.03 -7.77 1.08
C LYS A 620 32.76 -8.83 1.92
N SER A 621 32.85 -10.06 1.42
CA SER A 621 33.59 -11.16 2.03
C SER A 621 34.49 -11.85 1.00
N PRO A 622 35.64 -12.44 1.40
CA PRO A 622 36.51 -13.15 0.46
C PRO A 622 35.78 -14.34 -0.19
N ASP A 623 34.88 -14.98 0.57
CA ASP A 623 34.07 -16.10 0.08
C ASP A 623 33.06 -15.63 -0.98
N SER A 624 32.32 -14.54 -0.72
CA SER A 624 31.37 -13.99 -1.69
C SER A 624 32.07 -13.58 -2.98
N LEU A 625 33.26 -12.98 -2.88
CA LEU A 625 34.10 -12.63 -4.02
C LEU A 625 34.52 -13.87 -4.81
N SER A 626 34.94 -14.94 -4.14
CA SER A 626 35.37 -16.18 -4.82
C SER A 626 34.23 -16.85 -5.59
N VAL A 627 33.04 -16.95 -4.99
CA VAL A 627 31.83 -17.51 -5.60
C VAL A 627 31.39 -16.63 -6.76
N PHE A 628 31.41 -15.31 -6.57
CA PHE A 628 31.04 -14.36 -7.60
C PHE A 628 31.98 -14.42 -8.80
N LEU A 629 33.31 -14.41 -8.59
CA LEU A 629 34.30 -14.43 -9.67
C LEU A 629 34.21 -15.71 -10.52
N HIS A 630 33.80 -16.84 -9.94
CA HIS A 630 33.57 -18.08 -10.68
C HIS A 630 32.40 -17.96 -11.68
N GLU A 631 31.31 -17.31 -11.27
CA GLU A 631 30.08 -17.17 -12.08
C GLU A 631 29.99 -15.85 -12.87
N MET A 632 30.86 -14.88 -12.58
CA MET A 632 30.87 -13.55 -13.19
C MET A 632 30.78 -13.55 -14.73
N PRO A 633 31.47 -14.44 -15.48
CA PRO A 633 31.36 -14.46 -16.94
C PRO A 633 29.96 -14.77 -17.48
N ASN A 634 29.10 -15.39 -16.67
CA ASN A 634 27.73 -15.76 -17.03
C ASN A 634 26.69 -14.76 -16.50
N LEU A 635 27.11 -13.67 -15.85
CA LEU A 635 26.23 -12.66 -15.30
C LEU A 635 26.05 -11.50 -16.27
N TYR A 636 24.79 -11.25 -16.62
CA TYR A 636 24.36 -10.15 -17.46
C TYR A 636 23.25 -9.42 -16.74
N PHE A 637 23.19 -8.11 -16.94
CA PHE A 637 22.08 -7.31 -16.46
C PHE A 637 21.71 -6.27 -17.51
N TYR A 638 20.52 -5.71 -17.39
CA TYR A 638 20.02 -4.70 -18.29
C TYR A 638 19.48 -3.51 -17.50
N SER A 639 19.51 -2.34 -18.11
CA SER A 639 18.87 -1.12 -17.60
C SER A 639 17.83 -0.65 -18.61
N VAL A 640 16.73 -0.11 -18.07
CA VAL A 640 15.64 0.49 -18.87
C VAL A 640 15.53 1.94 -18.43
N ASP A 641 15.81 2.85 -19.34
CA ASP A 641 15.62 4.27 -19.12
C ASP A 641 14.39 4.76 -19.90
N ILE A 642 13.33 5.02 -19.15
CA ILE A 642 12.04 5.47 -19.67
C ILE A 642 12.10 6.93 -20.14
N GLN A 643 13.00 7.76 -19.57
CA GLN A 643 13.11 9.17 -19.95
C GLN A 643 13.84 9.33 -21.28
N THR A 644 14.92 8.57 -21.47
CA THR A 644 15.68 8.59 -22.73
C THR A 644 15.15 7.61 -23.77
N ASN A 645 14.17 6.76 -23.41
CA ASN A 645 13.60 5.70 -24.26
C ASN A 645 14.67 4.70 -24.77
N VAL A 646 15.61 4.32 -23.91
CA VAL A 646 16.71 3.39 -24.25
C VAL A 646 16.72 2.20 -23.31
N ILE A 647 16.98 1.02 -23.86
CA ILE A 647 17.26 -0.20 -23.11
C ILE A 647 18.67 -0.65 -23.43
N LYS A 648 19.47 -0.89 -22.39
CA LYS A 648 20.88 -1.29 -22.52
C LYS A 648 21.13 -2.61 -21.81
N GLY A 649 21.95 -3.46 -22.40
CA GLY A 649 22.46 -4.67 -21.77
C GLY A 649 23.95 -4.57 -21.46
N TYR A 650 24.34 -5.10 -20.32
CA TYR A 650 25.69 -4.98 -19.78
C TYR A 650 26.26 -6.35 -19.39
N SER A 651 27.58 -6.48 -19.54
CA SER A 651 28.40 -7.50 -18.89
C SER A 651 29.30 -6.87 -17.83
N LEU A 652 29.81 -7.68 -16.92
CA LEU A 652 30.75 -7.26 -15.89
C LEU A 652 32.19 -7.51 -16.33
N GLU A 653 33.08 -6.57 -16.06
CA GLU A 653 34.53 -6.69 -16.25
C GLU A 653 35.26 -6.53 -14.91
N LYS A 654 36.41 -7.20 -14.78
CA LYS A 654 37.14 -7.30 -13.51
C LYS A 654 37.84 -5.99 -13.09
N SER A 655 38.05 -5.06 -14.01
CA SER A 655 38.83 -3.83 -13.76
C SER A 655 37.92 -2.66 -13.41
N CYS A 656 37.85 -2.27 -12.14
CA CYS A 656 37.24 -1.00 -11.73
C CYS A 656 38.29 0.12 -11.67
N ASP A 657 37.92 1.35 -12.04
CA ASP A 657 38.81 2.52 -12.04
C ASP A 657 39.16 3.00 -10.61
N ILE A 658 38.42 2.51 -9.60
CA ILE A 658 38.66 2.82 -8.18
C ILE A 658 39.78 1.94 -7.65
N LYS A 659 40.98 2.52 -7.53
CA LYS A 659 42.16 1.82 -6.98
C LYS A 659 41.93 1.43 -5.51
N GLY A 660 41.86 0.13 -5.23
CA GLY A 660 41.86 -0.43 -3.87
C GLY A 660 40.57 -1.09 -3.40
N ASP A 661 39.47 -1.06 -4.18
CA ASP A 661 38.25 -1.83 -3.86
C ASP A 661 38.15 -3.09 -4.74
N GLU A 662 38.50 -4.24 -4.18
CA GLU A 662 38.43 -5.55 -4.87
C GLU A 662 37.00 -6.02 -5.15
N TYR A 663 36.00 -5.33 -4.60
CA TYR A 663 34.57 -5.64 -4.74
C TYR A 663 33.86 -4.76 -5.78
N CYS A 664 34.59 -3.87 -6.44
CA CYS A 664 34.08 -3.03 -7.53
C CYS A 664 34.39 -3.65 -8.89
N PHE A 665 33.40 -3.68 -9.78
CA PHE A 665 33.49 -4.20 -11.14
C PHE A 665 33.02 -3.14 -12.13
N SER A 666 33.77 -2.92 -13.21
CA SER A 666 33.29 -2.06 -14.28
C SER A 666 32.21 -2.76 -15.09
N THR A 667 31.30 -1.99 -15.67
CA THR A 667 30.28 -2.54 -16.55
C THR A 667 30.62 -2.20 -17.98
N LYS A 668 30.38 -3.15 -18.89
CA LYS A 668 30.59 -3.00 -20.32
C LYS A 668 29.28 -3.16 -21.04
N GLU A 669 28.91 -2.13 -21.78
CA GLU A 669 27.74 -2.15 -22.66
C GLU A 669 27.94 -3.17 -23.78
N LEU A 670 27.02 -4.13 -23.90
CA LEU A 670 27.03 -5.17 -24.94
C LEU A 670 26.12 -4.83 -26.11
N TRP A 671 24.93 -4.30 -25.79
CA TRP A 671 23.90 -3.97 -26.77
C TRP A 671 23.03 -2.83 -26.23
N SER A 672 22.43 -2.08 -27.14
CA SER A 672 21.53 -0.98 -26.84
C SER A 672 20.41 -0.93 -27.87
N ILE A 673 19.18 -0.76 -27.40
CA ILE A 673 17.96 -0.61 -28.20
C ILE A 673 17.40 0.76 -27.89
N VAL A 674 17.39 1.63 -28.91
CA VAL A 674 16.87 2.99 -28.81
C VAL A 674 15.50 3.03 -29.48
N PHE A 675 14.47 3.46 -28.73
CA PHE A 675 13.14 3.71 -29.28
C PHE A 675 13.02 5.20 -29.61
N PRO A 676 12.79 5.58 -30.88
CA PRO A 676 12.73 6.98 -31.27
C PRO A 676 11.59 7.70 -30.56
N SER A 677 11.92 8.76 -29.80
CA SER A 677 10.97 9.54 -28.98
C SER A 677 9.83 10.18 -29.78
N ASP A 678 10.05 10.40 -31.08
CA ASP A 678 9.06 11.00 -31.98
C ASP A 678 7.92 10.02 -32.31
N SER A 679 8.20 8.72 -32.30
CA SER A 679 7.25 7.66 -32.68
C SER A 679 6.80 6.80 -31.51
N GLU A 680 7.69 6.51 -30.56
CA GLU A 680 7.48 5.56 -29.48
C GLU A 680 8.01 6.10 -28.15
N ARG A 681 7.29 5.78 -27.08
CA ARG A 681 7.66 6.04 -25.69
C ARG A 681 7.46 4.77 -24.88
N ILE A 682 8.47 4.38 -24.10
CA ILE A 682 8.35 3.20 -23.23
C ILE A 682 7.28 3.48 -22.17
N ALA A 683 6.27 2.61 -22.11
CA ALA A 683 5.19 2.71 -21.13
C ALA A 683 5.46 1.81 -19.92
N ILE A 684 5.89 0.57 -20.15
CA ILE A 684 6.16 -0.41 -19.10
C ILE A 684 7.21 -1.43 -19.55
N SER A 685 8.00 -1.94 -18.60
CA SER A 685 8.90 -3.07 -18.79
C SER A 685 8.70 -4.10 -17.67
N GLU A 686 8.46 -5.36 -18.03
CA GLU A 686 8.18 -6.43 -17.07
C GLU A 686 9.10 -7.63 -17.27
N THR A 687 9.46 -8.27 -16.16
CA THR A 687 10.25 -9.51 -16.17
C THR A 687 9.62 -10.59 -15.30
N ARG A 688 10.02 -11.84 -15.57
CA ARG A 688 9.62 -12.98 -14.76
C ARG A 688 10.15 -12.83 -13.34
N LYS A 689 9.33 -13.11 -12.32
CA LYS A 689 9.80 -13.09 -10.93
C LYS A 689 10.89 -14.13 -10.72
N MET A 690 12.00 -13.73 -10.09
CA MET A 690 13.20 -14.57 -9.95
C MET A 690 12.96 -15.86 -9.14
N ASN A 691 12.03 -15.82 -8.18
CA ASN A 691 11.68 -16.96 -7.32
C ASN A 691 10.56 -17.85 -7.89
N GLU A 692 10.06 -17.56 -9.09
CA GLU A 692 9.01 -18.37 -9.70
C GLU A 692 9.53 -19.73 -10.14
N VAL A 693 8.87 -20.80 -9.68
CA VAL A 693 9.15 -22.18 -10.09
C VAL A 693 8.16 -22.62 -11.18
N VAL A 694 8.64 -23.38 -12.16
CA VAL A 694 7.81 -23.95 -13.25
C VAL A 694 7.98 -25.45 -13.22
N HIS A 695 6.90 -26.18 -12.94
CA HIS A 695 6.93 -27.64 -12.90
C HIS A 695 6.86 -28.26 -14.30
N THR A 696 5.91 -27.82 -15.12
CA THR A 696 5.63 -28.41 -16.43
C THR A 696 6.34 -27.63 -17.54
N GLN A 697 7.34 -28.26 -18.18
CA GLN A 697 8.09 -27.67 -19.29
C GLN A 697 7.36 -27.73 -20.64
N ALA A 698 6.27 -28.50 -20.72
CA ALA A 698 5.54 -28.69 -21.95
C ALA A 698 4.03 -28.72 -21.71
N LYS A 699 3.29 -28.38 -22.75
CA LYS A 699 1.82 -28.41 -22.79
C LYS A 699 1.42 -29.54 -23.73
N ILE A 700 0.60 -30.45 -23.23
CA ILE A 700 0.07 -31.56 -24.02
C ILE A 700 -1.08 -31.01 -24.88
N ILE A 701 -1.07 -31.36 -26.16
CA ILE A 701 -2.13 -31.07 -27.12
C ILE A 701 -2.89 -32.37 -27.40
N GLY A 702 -4.09 -32.28 -27.96
CA GLY A 702 -4.79 -33.38 -28.59
C GLY A 702 -3.89 -34.18 -29.55
N ASP A 703 -4.25 -35.45 -29.76
CA ASP A 703 -3.46 -36.44 -30.52
C ASP A 703 -2.13 -36.87 -29.88
N HIS A 704 -1.96 -36.65 -28.57
CA HIS A 704 -0.72 -36.98 -27.83
C HIS A 704 0.51 -36.25 -28.38
N ASP A 705 0.32 -35.05 -28.94
CA ASP A 705 1.40 -34.14 -29.33
C ASP A 705 1.77 -33.22 -28.14
N VAL A 706 2.98 -32.66 -28.18
CA VAL A 706 3.54 -31.85 -27.11
C VAL A 706 4.11 -30.54 -27.65
N MET A 707 3.67 -29.42 -27.08
CA MET A 707 4.27 -28.10 -27.27
C MET A 707 5.23 -27.80 -26.11
N TYR A 708 6.53 -27.70 -26.40
CA TYR A 708 7.51 -27.29 -25.40
C TYR A 708 7.42 -25.78 -25.15
N LYS A 709 7.31 -25.40 -23.87
CA LYS A 709 7.26 -23.99 -23.47
C LYS A 709 8.66 -23.38 -23.60
N TYR A 710 8.74 -22.15 -24.09
CA TYR A 710 9.99 -21.40 -24.06
C TYR A 710 10.22 -20.77 -22.67
N LEU A 711 11.10 -21.37 -21.87
CA LEU A 711 11.29 -21.03 -20.45
C LEU A 711 12.62 -20.30 -20.18
N SER A 712 12.84 -19.15 -20.82
CA SER A 712 13.99 -18.30 -20.52
C SER A 712 13.74 -17.45 -19.27
N LYS A 713 14.71 -17.41 -18.34
CA LYS A 713 14.70 -16.44 -17.23
C LYS A 713 15.13 -15.03 -17.66
N ASN A 714 15.71 -14.92 -18.85
CA ASN A 714 16.29 -13.69 -19.39
C ASN A 714 15.30 -12.94 -20.30
N LEU A 715 14.01 -13.29 -20.26
CA LEU A 715 12.99 -12.67 -21.10
C LEU A 715 12.50 -11.36 -20.47
N VAL A 716 12.50 -10.30 -21.26
CA VAL A 716 11.97 -8.98 -20.90
C VAL A 716 10.83 -8.63 -21.84
N PHE A 717 9.69 -8.26 -21.26
CA PHE A 717 8.57 -7.69 -21.99
C PHE A 717 8.67 -6.16 -21.93
N VAL A 718 8.52 -5.50 -23.07
CA VAL A 718 8.52 -4.04 -23.16
C VAL A 718 7.33 -3.62 -24.00
N ALA A 719 6.53 -2.68 -23.50
CA ALA A 719 5.45 -2.08 -24.27
C ALA A 719 5.72 -0.59 -24.49
N THR A 720 5.64 -0.15 -25.74
CA THR A 720 5.81 1.26 -26.14
C THR A 720 4.50 1.81 -26.68
N LEU A 721 4.22 3.08 -26.39
CA LEU A 721 3.07 3.82 -26.88
C LEU A 721 3.52 4.95 -27.80
N SER A 722 2.67 5.37 -28.72
CA SER A 722 2.92 6.64 -29.40
C SER A 722 2.87 7.81 -28.39
N PRO A 723 3.70 8.86 -28.53
CA PRO A 723 3.82 9.92 -27.52
C PRO A 723 2.49 10.59 -27.15
N LYS A 724 1.59 10.78 -28.12
CA LYS A 724 0.25 11.34 -27.90
C LYS A 724 -0.70 10.39 -27.17
N ALA A 725 -0.52 9.08 -27.35
CA ALA A 725 -1.31 8.03 -26.71
C ALA A 725 -0.81 7.65 -25.30
N ALA A 726 0.28 8.27 -24.85
CA ALA A 726 0.76 8.13 -23.47
C ALA A 726 -0.01 9.01 -22.46
N GLY A 727 -0.88 9.91 -22.94
CA GLY A 727 -1.73 10.77 -22.10
C GLY A 727 -3.06 10.13 -21.68
N ASP A 728 -3.93 10.93 -21.07
CA ASP A 728 -5.26 10.50 -20.61
C ASP A 728 -6.15 10.00 -21.75
N ILE A 729 -6.99 9.01 -21.46
CA ILE A 729 -7.87 8.37 -22.45
C ILE A 729 -8.68 9.43 -23.19
N GLY A 730 -8.53 9.47 -24.52
CA GLY A 730 -9.16 10.48 -25.39
C GLY A 730 -8.28 11.65 -25.80
N SER A 731 -7.02 11.73 -25.32
CA SER A 731 -6.04 12.74 -25.75
C SER A 731 -5.56 12.56 -27.19
N ALA A 732 -5.65 11.35 -27.74
CA ALA A 732 -5.14 11.00 -29.06
C ALA A 732 -6.25 10.54 -30.01
N LEU A 733 -6.05 10.84 -31.30
CA LEU A 733 -6.90 10.32 -32.37
C LEU A 733 -6.57 8.84 -32.64
N PRO A 734 -7.55 8.00 -33.05
CA PRO A 734 -7.32 6.58 -33.29
C PRO A 734 -6.31 6.22 -34.40
N GLU A 735 -5.99 7.18 -35.27
CA GLU A 735 -5.00 7.01 -36.35
C GLU A 735 -3.56 7.28 -35.88
N GLU A 736 -3.40 8.12 -34.85
CA GLU A 736 -2.11 8.51 -34.29
C GLU A 736 -1.72 7.66 -33.07
N ALA A 737 -2.67 6.90 -32.53
CA ALA A 737 -2.48 6.03 -31.37
C ALA A 737 -2.03 4.64 -31.79
N SER A 738 -0.90 4.17 -31.25
CA SER A 738 -0.45 2.79 -31.42
C SER A 738 0.32 2.29 -30.21
N LEU A 739 0.14 1.02 -29.88
CA LEU A 739 0.89 0.28 -28.87
C LEU A 739 1.75 -0.78 -29.56
N VAL A 740 3.04 -0.85 -29.25
CA VAL A 740 3.93 -1.91 -29.74
C VAL A 740 4.45 -2.73 -28.56
N ALA A 741 4.22 -4.03 -28.62
CA ALA A 741 4.66 -4.99 -27.62
C ALA A 741 5.90 -5.76 -28.14
N TYR A 742 6.99 -5.72 -27.38
CA TYR A 742 8.27 -6.35 -27.68
C TYR A 742 8.59 -7.43 -26.64
N LEU A 743 9.10 -8.56 -27.13
CA LEU A 743 9.71 -9.60 -26.31
C LEU A 743 11.19 -9.67 -26.63
N ILE A 744 12.02 -9.34 -25.65
CA ILE A 744 13.46 -9.13 -25.82
C ILE A 744 14.22 -10.10 -24.92
N ASP A 745 15.28 -10.71 -25.44
CA ASP A 745 16.24 -11.46 -24.62
C ASP A 745 17.25 -10.48 -23.98
N ALA A 746 17.30 -10.42 -22.65
CA ALA A 746 18.15 -9.51 -21.87
C ALA A 746 19.65 -9.76 -22.01
N VAL A 747 20.07 -10.96 -22.43
CA VAL A 747 21.50 -11.27 -22.60
C VAL A 747 21.98 -10.76 -23.96
N THR A 748 21.21 -11.04 -25.02
CA THR A 748 21.65 -10.77 -26.41
C THR A 748 21.08 -9.49 -27.02
N GLY A 749 20.03 -8.91 -26.44
CA GLY A 749 19.29 -7.79 -27.03
C GLY A 749 18.42 -8.20 -28.23
N ARG A 750 18.27 -9.50 -28.50
CA ARG A 750 17.48 -9.97 -29.63
C ARG A 750 16.00 -9.79 -29.36
N ILE A 751 15.30 -9.15 -30.29
CA ILE A 751 13.84 -9.12 -30.32
C ILE A 751 13.34 -10.48 -30.83
N LEU A 752 12.72 -11.26 -29.94
CA LEU A 752 12.14 -12.57 -30.26
C LEU A 752 10.80 -12.41 -30.98
N HIS A 753 10.00 -11.42 -30.56
CA HIS A 753 8.68 -11.17 -31.13
C HIS A 753 8.29 -9.70 -30.99
N ARG A 754 7.49 -9.20 -31.95
CA ARG A 754 6.94 -7.85 -31.97
C ARG A 754 5.50 -7.88 -32.47
N VAL A 755 4.59 -7.22 -31.74
CA VAL A 755 3.18 -7.04 -32.11
C VAL A 755 2.81 -5.58 -32.03
N THR A 756 2.05 -5.08 -33.00
CA THR A 756 1.54 -3.70 -33.03
C THR A 756 0.02 -3.71 -32.97
N HIS A 757 -0.54 -2.92 -32.04
CA HIS A 757 -1.97 -2.66 -31.91
C HIS A 757 -2.26 -1.23 -32.34
N HIS A 758 -3.06 -1.07 -33.40
CA HIS A 758 -3.46 0.23 -33.93
C HIS A 758 -4.68 0.78 -33.19
N GLY A 759 -4.70 2.08 -32.91
CA GLY A 759 -5.75 2.72 -32.12
C GLY A 759 -5.71 2.36 -30.64
N ALA A 760 -4.56 1.91 -30.12
CA ALA A 760 -4.39 1.53 -28.72
C ALA A 760 -3.78 2.68 -27.89
N GLN A 761 -4.29 2.87 -26.68
CA GLN A 761 -3.90 3.91 -25.73
C GLN A 761 -3.61 3.30 -24.34
N GLY A 762 -2.75 3.97 -23.56
CA GLY A 762 -2.54 3.65 -22.15
C GLY A 762 -3.73 4.01 -21.24
N PRO A 763 -3.67 3.69 -19.93
CA PRO A 763 -2.54 3.07 -19.23
C PRO A 763 -2.34 1.59 -19.57
N VAL A 764 -1.06 1.16 -19.63
CA VAL A 764 -0.68 -0.22 -19.95
C VAL A 764 -0.19 -0.92 -18.69
N HIS A 765 -0.77 -2.07 -18.39
CA HIS A 765 -0.33 -2.96 -17.31
C HIS A 765 0.00 -4.33 -17.89
N ALA A 766 1.06 -4.97 -17.42
CA ALA A 766 1.50 -6.25 -17.96
C ALA A 766 2.01 -7.18 -16.85
N VAL A 767 1.96 -8.48 -17.09
CA VAL A 767 2.62 -9.49 -16.26
C VAL A 767 3.23 -10.56 -17.15
N LEU A 768 4.49 -10.90 -16.89
CA LEU A 768 5.20 -12.03 -17.50
C LEU A 768 5.33 -13.17 -16.49
N SER A 769 4.83 -14.36 -16.86
CA SER A 769 4.94 -15.59 -16.05
C SER A 769 5.18 -16.80 -16.96
N GLU A 770 6.01 -17.74 -16.52
CA GLU A 770 6.43 -18.90 -17.30
C GLU A 770 6.93 -18.57 -18.72
N ASN A 771 6.08 -18.78 -19.72
CA ASN A 771 6.29 -18.62 -21.15
C ASN A 771 5.25 -17.67 -21.78
N TRP A 772 4.50 -16.93 -20.96
CA TRP A 772 3.38 -16.11 -21.41
C TRP A 772 3.38 -14.72 -20.79
N VAL A 773 2.89 -13.76 -21.57
CA VAL A 773 2.66 -12.38 -21.13
C VAL A 773 1.19 -12.07 -21.32
N VAL A 774 0.59 -11.45 -20.32
CA VAL A 774 -0.72 -10.80 -20.44
C VAL A 774 -0.53 -9.30 -20.22
N TYR A 775 -1.10 -8.49 -21.08
CA TYR A 775 -1.08 -7.03 -20.94
C TYR A 775 -2.43 -6.41 -21.30
N HIS A 776 -2.77 -5.35 -20.60
CA HIS A 776 -4.01 -4.60 -20.69
C HIS A 776 -3.77 -3.23 -21.33
N TYR A 777 -4.67 -2.77 -22.19
CA TYR A 777 -4.67 -1.42 -22.77
C TYR A 777 -6.09 -1.00 -23.19
N PHE A 778 -6.26 0.26 -23.57
CA PHE A 778 -7.53 0.79 -24.08
C PHE A 778 -7.53 0.87 -25.61
N ASN A 779 -8.57 0.34 -26.26
CA ASN A 779 -8.77 0.47 -27.70
C ASN A 779 -9.70 1.65 -27.99
N LEU A 780 -9.16 2.70 -28.62
CA LEU A 780 -9.89 3.92 -28.99
C LEU A 780 -10.91 3.70 -30.10
N ARG A 781 -10.68 2.76 -31.03
CA ARG A 781 -11.63 2.46 -32.12
C ARG A 781 -12.84 1.71 -31.61
N ALA A 782 -12.62 0.78 -30.69
CA ALA A 782 -13.68 -0.03 -30.11
C ALA A 782 -14.32 0.61 -28.86
N HIS A 783 -13.70 1.67 -28.31
CA HIS A 783 -14.06 2.29 -27.03
C HIS A 783 -14.17 1.28 -25.88
N ARG A 784 -13.25 0.31 -25.84
CA ARG A 784 -13.26 -0.80 -24.88
C ARG A 784 -11.84 -1.11 -24.41
N PHE A 785 -11.74 -1.66 -23.19
CA PHE A 785 -10.49 -2.21 -22.70
C PHE A 785 -10.24 -3.58 -23.33
N GLU A 786 -8.97 -3.86 -23.62
CA GLU A 786 -8.52 -5.13 -24.17
C GLU A 786 -7.41 -5.72 -23.30
N MET A 787 -7.44 -7.05 -23.15
CA MET A 787 -6.37 -7.86 -22.60
C MET A 787 -5.81 -8.73 -23.71
N ALA A 788 -4.56 -8.50 -24.06
CA ALA A 788 -3.83 -9.32 -25.02
C ALA A 788 -2.95 -10.32 -24.29
N VAL A 789 -2.90 -11.55 -24.81
CA VAL A 789 -2.01 -12.61 -24.34
C VAL A 789 -1.05 -13.01 -25.45
N ILE A 790 0.20 -13.27 -25.07
CA ILE A 790 1.22 -13.84 -25.93
C ILE A 790 1.78 -15.07 -25.22
N GLU A 791 1.78 -16.23 -25.87
CA GLU A 791 2.44 -17.45 -25.40
C GLU A 791 3.57 -17.84 -26.37
N ILE A 792 4.74 -18.18 -25.82
CA ILE A 792 5.95 -18.52 -26.59
C ILE A 792 6.27 -20.00 -26.38
N TYR A 793 6.53 -20.69 -27.49
CA TYR A 793 6.85 -22.11 -27.55
C TYR A 793 8.19 -22.33 -28.27
N ASP A 794 8.95 -23.33 -27.81
CA ASP A 794 10.23 -23.71 -28.39
C ASP A 794 10.01 -24.78 -29.48
N GLN A 795 10.30 -24.41 -30.73
CA GLN A 795 10.16 -25.28 -31.89
C GLN A 795 11.40 -26.15 -32.12
N SER A 796 12.56 -25.78 -31.57
CA SER A 796 13.80 -26.57 -31.75
C SER A 796 13.69 -28.00 -31.19
N ARG A 797 12.75 -28.21 -30.25
CA ARG A 797 12.44 -29.50 -29.64
C ARG A 797 11.29 -30.25 -30.31
N ALA A 798 10.78 -29.75 -31.45
CA ALA A 798 9.61 -30.30 -32.14
C ALA A 798 9.80 -31.74 -32.66
N ASP A 799 11.03 -32.22 -32.87
CA ASP A 799 11.24 -33.62 -33.30
C ASP A 799 10.95 -34.65 -32.17
N ASN A 800 10.84 -34.18 -30.92
CA ASN A 800 10.59 -34.98 -29.72
C ASN A 800 9.15 -34.83 -29.18
N LYS A 801 8.18 -34.68 -30.09
CA LYS A 801 6.77 -34.39 -29.78
C LYS A 801 5.94 -35.51 -29.13
N ASP A 802 6.47 -36.72 -29.02
CA ASP A 802 5.73 -37.88 -28.53
C ASP A 802 5.64 -37.90 -26.99
N VAL A 803 4.41 -37.90 -26.46
CA VAL A 803 4.12 -38.02 -25.02
C VAL A 803 4.75 -39.27 -24.40
N MET A 804 4.78 -40.41 -25.11
CA MET A 804 5.37 -41.64 -24.59
C MET A 804 6.89 -41.52 -24.47
N LYS A 805 7.53 -40.78 -25.38
CA LYS A 805 8.94 -40.42 -25.22
C LYS A 805 9.11 -39.48 -24.03
N LEU A 806 8.26 -38.47 -23.84
CA LEU A 806 8.36 -37.57 -22.68
C LEU A 806 8.28 -38.32 -21.33
N ILE A 807 7.42 -39.33 -21.23
CA ILE A 807 7.17 -40.10 -20.00
C ILE A 807 8.18 -41.24 -19.80
N LEU A 808 8.56 -41.96 -20.86
CA LEU A 808 9.40 -43.18 -20.79
C LEU A 808 10.83 -43.00 -21.33
N GLY A 809 11.06 -41.96 -22.11
CA GLY A 809 12.31 -41.69 -22.81
C GLY A 809 13.35 -41.01 -21.92
N LYS A 810 14.62 -41.23 -22.27
CA LYS A 810 15.77 -40.51 -21.68
C LYS A 810 15.85 -39.09 -22.27
N HIS A 811 14.88 -38.23 -21.97
CA HIS A 811 15.01 -36.82 -22.31
C HIS A 811 15.98 -36.17 -21.32
N ASN A 812 17.01 -35.51 -21.85
CA ASN A 812 17.89 -34.68 -21.03
C ASN A 812 17.18 -33.35 -20.72
N LEU A 813 16.13 -33.41 -19.89
CA LEU A 813 15.39 -32.24 -19.37
C LEU A 813 16.28 -31.34 -18.50
N SER A 814 17.47 -31.82 -18.14
CA SER A 814 18.51 -31.14 -17.40
C SER A 814 19.55 -30.46 -18.30
N ALA A 815 19.41 -30.53 -19.62
CA ALA A 815 20.33 -29.85 -20.53
C ALA A 815 20.27 -28.33 -20.32
N PRO A 816 21.42 -27.65 -20.16
CA PRO A 816 21.44 -26.22 -19.94
C PRO A 816 20.94 -25.48 -21.18
N ILE A 817 20.08 -24.48 -20.96
CA ILE A 817 19.59 -23.58 -22.00
C ILE A 817 20.49 -22.34 -21.97
N THR A 818 21.02 -21.97 -23.13
CA THR A 818 21.81 -20.73 -23.30
C THR A 818 21.07 -19.77 -24.22
N SER A 819 21.01 -18.48 -23.84
CA SER A 819 20.45 -17.41 -24.67
C SER A 819 21.24 -17.18 -25.96
N TYR A 820 22.48 -17.68 -26.06
CA TYR A 820 23.28 -17.63 -27.28
C TYR A 820 22.92 -18.73 -28.28
N ALA A 821 22.32 -19.83 -27.82
CA ALA A 821 21.64 -20.73 -28.74
C ALA A 821 20.49 -19.92 -29.37
N ARG A 822 20.31 -20.05 -30.67
CA ARG A 822 19.23 -19.37 -31.40
C ARG A 822 18.09 -20.37 -31.62
N PRO A 823 17.31 -20.75 -30.60
CA PRO A 823 16.18 -21.66 -30.82
C PRO A 823 15.15 -20.96 -31.69
N GLU A 824 14.53 -21.73 -32.58
CA GLU A 824 13.34 -21.29 -33.30
C GLU A 824 12.16 -21.27 -32.33
N VAL A 825 11.45 -20.14 -32.26
CA VAL A 825 10.30 -19.95 -31.37
C VAL A 825 9.02 -19.78 -32.17
N VAL A 826 7.95 -20.41 -31.71
CA VAL A 826 6.59 -20.23 -32.23
C VAL A 826 5.82 -19.41 -31.21
N VAL A 827 5.16 -18.36 -31.68
CA VAL A 827 4.37 -17.47 -30.84
C VAL A 827 2.90 -17.58 -31.21
N LYS A 828 2.06 -17.72 -30.18
CA LYS A 828 0.59 -17.64 -30.31
C LYS A 828 0.11 -16.42 -29.54
N SER A 829 -0.72 -15.59 -30.16
CA SER A 829 -1.26 -14.39 -29.53
C SER A 829 -2.74 -14.21 -29.85
N GLN A 830 -3.46 -13.59 -28.90
CA GLN A 830 -4.89 -13.29 -29.03
C GLN A 830 -5.25 -12.11 -28.11
N SER A 831 -6.17 -11.27 -28.55
CA SER A 831 -6.74 -10.17 -27.75
C SER A 831 -8.17 -10.50 -27.33
N TYR A 832 -8.54 -10.07 -26.13
CA TYR A 832 -9.85 -10.28 -25.52
C TYR A 832 -10.41 -8.96 -25.01
N PHE A 833 -11.72 -8.74 -25.17
CA PHE A 833 -12.35 -7.59 -24.52
C PHE A 833 -12.46 -7.82 -23.02
N PHE A 834 -12.09 -6.79 -22.26
CA PHE A 834 -12.24 -6.71 -20.82
C PHE A 834 -13.08 -5.47 -20.48
N THR A 835 -13.87 -5.56 -19.43
CA THR A 835 -14.91 -4.57 -19.11
C THR A 835 -14.46 -3.52 -18.10
N HIS A 836 -13.40 -3.78 -17.33
CA HIS A 836 -12.88 -2.86 -16.32
C HIS A 836 -11.53 -2.31 -16.71
N SER A 837 -11.20 -1.11 -16.21
CA SER A 837 -9.81 -0.65 -16.18
C SER A 837 -9.05 -1.36 -15.06
N VAL A 838 -7.75 -1.50 -15.26
CA VAL A 838 -6.83 -2.23 -14.36
C VAL A 838 -5.88 -1.24 -13.70
N LYS A 839 -5.70 -1.34 -12.38
CA LYS A 839 -4.73 -0.56 -11.59
C LYS A 839 -3.44 -1.35 -11.32
N ALA A 840 -3.56 -2.66 -11.08
CA ALA A 840 -2.44 -3.54 -10.76
C ALA A 840 -2.70 -4.95 -11.30
N MET A 841 -1.62 -5.67 -11.65
CA MET A 841 -1.70 -7.06 -12.09
C MET A 841 -0.63 -7.90 -11.41
N ALA A 842 -0.99 -9.11 -10.99
CA ALA A 842 -0.06 -10.09 -10.44
C ALA A 842 -0.51 -11.51 -10.82
N VAL A 843 0.35 -12.49 -10.59
CA VAL A 843 0.06 -13.92 -10.84
C VAL A 843 0.29 -14.71 -9.57
N THR A 844 -0.58 -15.69 -9.33
CA THR A 844 -0.47 -16.61 -8.18
C THR A 844 0.79 -17.45 -8.26
N GLN A 845 1.52 -17.54 -7.15
CA GLN A 845 2.76 -18.32 -7.01
C GLN A 845 2.62 -19.39 -5.94
N THR A 846 3.08 -20.59 -6.24
CA THR A 846 3.13 -21.74 -5.33
C THR A 846 4.52 -22.34 -5.29
N ALA A 847 4.79 -23.19 -4.30
CA ALA A 847 6.13 -23.67 -3.99
C ALA A 847 6.79 -24.44 -5.15
N LYS A 848 6.00 -25.21 -5.91
CA LYS A 848 6.45 -26.07 -7.02
C LYS A 848 5.92 -25.60 -8.38
N GLY A 849 4.92 -24.72 -8.43
CA GLY A 849 4.32 -24.26 -9.68
C GLY A 849 3.53 -25.37 -10.42
N ILE A 850 2.84 -26.24 -9.67
CA ILE A 850 1.98 -27.32 -10.17
C ILE A 850 0.54 -26.84 -10.30
N THR A 851 0.04 -26.10 -9.29
CA THR A 851 -1.33 -25.60 -9.28
C THR A 851 -1.62 -24.70 -10.50
N SER A 852 -2.89 -24.64 -10.93
CA SER A 852 -3.30 -23.75 -12.02
C SER A 852 -3.03 -22.29 -11.68
N LYS A 853 -2.47 -21.52 -12.61
CA LYS A 853 -2.22 -20.09 -12.38
C LYS A 853 -3.47 -19.25 -12.56
N GLN A 854 -3.69 -18.32 -11.64
CA GLN A 854 -4.68 -17.27 -11.75
C GLN A 854 -3.98 -15.91 -11.90
N LEU A 855 -4.55 -15.07 -12.75
CA LEU A 855 -4.20 -13.67 -12.92
C LEU A 855 -5.01 -12.85 -11.92
N LEU A 856 -4.32 -12.23 -10.98
CA LEU A 856 -4.88 -11.30 -10.00
C LEU A 856 -4.93 -9.91 -10.64
N ILE A 857 -6.14 -9.39 -10.83
CA ILE A 857 -6.42 -8.11 -11.49
C ILE A 857 -6.99 -7.15 -10.45
N GLY A 858 -6.24 -6.11 -10.12
CA GLY A 858 -6.74 -4.98 -9.36
C GLY A 858 -7.59 -4.09 -10.26
N THR A 859 -8.90 -4.07 -10.05
CA THR A 859 -9.83 -3.26 -10.84
C THR A 859 -9.82 -1.79 -10.40
N ILE A 860 -10.35 -0.89 -11.23
CA ILE A 860 -10.51 0.54 -10.85
C ILE A 860 -11.36 0.74 -9.60
N GLY A 861 -12.31 -0.16 -9.33
CA GLY A 861 -13.15 -0.17 -8.13
C GLY A 861 -12.44 -0.67 -6.86
N ASP A 862 -11.11 -0.77 -6.88
CA ASP A 862 -10.26 -1.15 -5.74
C ASP A 862 -10.56 -2.53 -5.16
N GLN A 863 -11.04 -3.43 -6.02
CA GLN A 863 -11.23 -4.85 -5.72
C GLN A 863 -10.31 -5.72 -6.56
N VAL A 864 -9.91 -6.87 -6.01
CA VAL A 864 -9.03 -7.82 -6.71
C VAL A 864 -9.82 -9.00 -7.24
N LEU A 865 -9.78 -9.17 -8.56
CA LEU A 865 -10.39 -10.28 -9.29
C LEU A 865 -9.34 -11.35 -9.59
N ALA A 866 -9.60 -12.62 -9.27
CA ALA A 866 -8.77 -13.75 -9.66
C ALA A 866 -9.33 -14.43 -10.92
N LEU A 867 -8.73 -14.14 -12.08
CA LEU A 867 -9.12 -14.75 -13.35
C LEU A 867 -8.24 -15.97 -13.66
N ASP A 868 -8.85 -17.12 -13.93
CA ASP A 868 -8.09 -18.31 -14.35
C ASP A 868 -7.39 -18.07 -15.70
N LYS A 869 -6.10 -18.42 -15.79
CA LYS A 869 -5.29 -18.30 -17.02
C LYS A 869 -5.92 -19.02 -18.22
N ARG A 870 -6.77 -20.03 -18.02
CA ARG A 870 -7.50 -20.73 -19.09
C ARG A 870 -8.43 -19.82 -19.90
N TYR A 871 -8.95 -18.74 -19.32
CA TYR A 871 -9.70 -17.74 -20.07
C TYR A 871 -8.81 -16.92 -21.02
N LEU A 872 -7.50 -16.89 -20.78
CA LEU A 872 -6.53 -16.17 -21.58
C LEU A 872 -5.61 -17.14 -22.33
N ASP A 873 -6.15 -18.20 -22.95
CA ASP A 873 -5.41 -19.12 -23.83
C ASP A 873 -5.52 -18.65 -25.28
N PRO A 874 -4.44 -18.32 -26.01
CA PRO A 874 -4.51 -17.80 -27.39
C PRO A 874 -5.04 -18.80 -28.43
N ARG A 875 -5.40 -20.02 -28.02
CA ARG A 875 -5.98 -21.05 -28.88
C ARG A 875 -7.51 -21.11 -28.79
N ARG A 876 -8.15 -20.21 -28.04
CA ARG A 876 -9.62 -20.18 -27.91
C ARG A 876 -10.26 -19.79 -29.24
N SER A 877 -11.09 -20.68 -29.76
CA SER A 877 -11.92 -20.46 -30.95
C SER A 877 -13.41 -20.43 -30.57
N ALA A 878 -14.26 -19.81 -31.39
CA ALA A 878 -15.70 -19.74 -31.11
C ALA A 878 -16.36 -21.12 -31.08
N ASN A 879 -15.92 -22.03 -31.96
CA ASN A 879 -16.39 -23.40 -32.04
C ASN A 879 -15.20 -24.36 -31.88
N PRO A 880 -14.76 -24.65 -30.64
CA PRO A 880 -13.63 -25.54 -30.43
C PRO A 880 -13.97 -26.95 -30.87
N THR A 881 -12.98 -27.63 -31.45
CA THR A 881 -13.07 -29.04 -31.84
C THR A 881 -13.27 -29.94 -30.62
N GLN A 882 -13.67 -31.19 -30.83
CA GLN A 882 -13.83 -32.15 -29.73
C GLN A 882 -12.52 -32.37 -28.97
N GLN A 883 -11.39 -32.45 -29.68
CA GLN A 883 -10.05 -32.58 -29.09
C GLN A 883 -9.69 -31.35 -28.24
N GLU A 884 -9.95 -30.14 -28.75
CA GLU A 884 -9.71 -28.90 -28.00
C GLU A 884 -10.57 -28.80 -26.73
N LYS A 885 -11.80 -29.31 -26.77
CA LYS A 885 -12.65 -29.40 -25.57
C LYS A 885 -12.13 -30.40 -24.55
N GLU A 886 -11.56 -31.52 -24.99
CA GLU A 886 -10.90 -32.52 -24.12
C GLU A 886 -9.64 -31.96 -23.45
N GLU A 887 -8.92 -31.04 -24.12
CA GLU A 887 -7.83 -30.26 -23.50
C GLU A 887 -8.31 -29.22 -22.48
N GLY A 888 -9.61 -28.96 -22.39
CA GLY A 888 -10.20 -27.93 -21.55
C GLY A 888 -10.15 -26.52 -22.14
N ILE A 889 -10.07 -26.37 -23.47
CA ILE A 889 -10.17 -25.06 -24.12
C ILE A 889 -11.60 -24.54 -24.00
N ILE A 890 -11.72 -23.38 -23.37
CA ILE A 890 -13.00 -22.70 -23.17
C ILE A 890 -13.38 -21.99 -24.48
N PRO A 891 -14.59 -22.18 -25.04
CA PRO A 891 -15.03 -21.49 -26.25
C PRO A 891 -14.84 -19.98 -26.14
N LEU A 892 -14.42 -19.32 -27.23
CA LEU A 892 -14.26 -17.88 -27.27
C LEU A 892 -15.62 -17.20 -27.06
N THR A 893 -15.64 -16.25 -26.14
CA THR A 893 -16.78 -15.38 -25.83
C THR A 893 -16.44 -13.95 -26.20
N ASP A 894 -17.46 -13.11 -26.44
CA ASP A 894 -17.26 -11.72 -26.84
C ASP A 894 -16.41 -10.94 -25.83
N SER A 895 -16.61 -11.16 -24.53
CA SER A 895 -15.80 -10.57 -23.47
C SER A 895 -15.36 -11.62 -22.46
N LEU A 896 -14.32 -11.30 -21.69
CA LEU A 896 -13.93 -12.08 -20.52
C LEU A 896 -15.05 -12.01 -19.46
N PRO A 897 -15.44 -13.13 -18.85
CA PRO A 897 -16.49 -13.14 -17.84
C PRO A 897 -15.98 -12.52 -16.55
N ILE A 898 -16.78 -11.62 -15.96
CA ILE A 898 -16.61 -11.22 -14.56
C ILE A 898 -17.50 -12.11 -13.72
N ILE A 899 -16.88 -12.93 -12.90
CA ILE A 899 -17.57 -13.84 -11.99
C ILE A 899 -17.53 -13.17 -10.60
N PRO A 900 -18.68 -12.76 -10.03
CA PRO A 900 -18.67 -12.10 -8.71
C PRO A 900 -17.98 -12.93 -7.62
N GLN A 901 -18.06 -14.26 -7.71
CA GLN A 901 -17.40 -15.17 -6.76
C GLN A 901 -15.87 -15.23 -6.92
N SER A 902 -15.30 -14.72 -8.02
CA SER A 902 -13.85 -14.67 -8.20
C SER A 902 -13.21 -13.40 -7.65
N PHE A 903 -13.97 -12.50 -7.03
CA PHE A 903 -13.40 -11.39 -6.27
C PHE A 903 -12.78 -11.91 -4.97
N VAL A 904 -11.46 -11.82 -4.90
CA VAL A 904 -10.63 -12.26 -3.77
C VAL A 904 -10.88 -11.40 -2.53
N THR A 905 -11.21 -10.12 -2.73
CA THR A 905 -11.51 -9.18 -1.65
C THR A 905 -12.97 -9.22 -1.19
N HIS A 906 -13.80 -10.13 -1.74
CA HIS A 906 -15.23 -10.23 -1.42
C HIS A 906 -15.96 -8.88 -1.59
N SER A 907 -16.51 -8.34 -0.50
CA SER A 907 -17.15 -7.01 -0.44
C SER A 907 -16.19 -5.88 -0.04
N HIS A 908 -14.94 -6.20 0.31
CA HIS A 908 -13.96 -5.19 0.73
C HIS A 908 -13.32 -4.52 -0.48
N GLN A 909 -13.23 -3.20 -0.40
CA GLN A 909 -12.48 -2.35 -1.31
C GLN A 909 -11.18 -1.96 -0.62
N VAL A 910 -10.06 -2.22 -1.29
CA VAL A 910 -8.71 -1.88 -0.85
C VAL A 910 -8.38 -0.54 -1.48
N GLU A 911 -8.86 0.54 -0.85
CA GLU A 911 -8.87 1.88 -1.43
C GLU A 911 -7.48 2.32 -1.93
N ALA A 912 -7.46 2.95 -3.10
CA ALA A 912 -6.25 3.37 -3.81
C ALA A 912 -5.24 2.21 -3.96
N LEU A 913 -5.70 1.07 -4.49
CA LEU A 913 -4.90 -0.13 -4.70
C LEU A 913 -3.64 0.17 -5.53
N ARG A 914 -2.46 -0.13 -4.97
CA ARG A 914 -1.16 0.10 -5.63
C ARG A 914 -0.47 -1.19 -6.04
N GLY A 915 -0.59 -2.25 -5.24
CA GLY A 915 0.18 -3.48 -5.45
C GLY A 915 -0.51 -4.74 -4.94
N ILE A 916 -0.17 -5.85 -5.59
CA ILE A 916 -0.63 -7.21 -5.24
C ILE A 916 0.60 -8.12 -5.15
N VAL A 917 0.78 -8.76 -4.01
CA VAL A 917 1.86 -9.71 -3.74
C VAL A 917 1.28 -11.09 -3.53
N SER A 918 1.78 -12.07 -4.28
CA SER A 918 1.47 -13.48 -4.08
C SER A 918 2.68 -14.19 -3.51
N ILE A 919 2.45 -14.96 -2.44
CA ILE A 919 3.47 -15.59 -1.63
C ILE A 919 3.16 -17.09 -1.57
N PRO A 920 4.10 -17.98 -1.92
CA PRO A 920 3.84 -19.42 -1.86
C PRO A 920 3.72 -19.89 -0.41
N ALA A 921 2.67 -20.67 -0.11
CA ALA A 921 2.60 -21.47 1.11
C ALA A 921 3.50 -22.72 0.99
N LYS A 922 3.61 -23.53 2.05
CA LYS A 922 4.29 -24.83 1.96
C LYS A 922 3.40 -25.89 1.31
N LEU A 923 2.08 -25.77 1.48
CA LEU A 923 1.10 -26.48 0.66
C LEU A 923 1.14 -25.94 -0.78
N GLU A 924 1.13 -26.86 -1.73
CA GLU A 924 1.20 -26.53 -3.15
C GLU A 924 -0.14 -26.04 -3.70
N SER A 925 -1.25 -26.44 -3.08
CA SER A 925 -2.58 -25.98 -3.49
C SER A 925 -2.86 -24.51 -3.16
N THR A 926 -2.12 -23.94 -2.19
CA THR A 926 -2.46 -22.68 -1.53
C THR A 926 -1.40 -21.60 -1.79
N THR A 927 -1.85 -20.38 -2.03
CA THR A 927 -1.02 -19.17 -2.12
C THR A 927 -1.58 -18.11 -1.18
N LEU A 928 -0.69 -17.33 -0.56
CA LEU A 928 -1.08 -16.22 0.30
C LEU A 928 -1.07 -14.96 -0.56
N VAL A 929 -2.14 -14.17 -0.51
CA VAL A 929 -2.30 -12.96 -1.30
C VAL A 929 -2.35 -11.77 -0.36
N PHE A 930 -1.42 -10.85 -0.53
CA PHE A 930 -1.37 -9.58 0.19
C PHE A 930 -1.53 -8.42 -0.80
N THR A 931 -2.54 -7.60 -0.58
CA THR A 931 -2.88 -6.46 -1.43
C THR A 931 -2.76 -5.18 -0.61
N TYR A 932 -2.10 -4.18 -1.16
CA TYR A 932 -1.86 -2.93 -0.45
C TYR A 932 -2.16 -1.71 -1.32
N GLY A 933 -2.77 -0.72 -0.68
CA GLY A 933 -3.04 0.62 -1.18
C GLY A 933 -2.92 1.62 -0.04
N VAL A 934 -3.94 2.45 0.15
CA VAL A 934 -4.17 3.11 1.45
C VAL A 934 -4.62 2.09 2.48
N ASP A 935 -5.37 1.08 2.05
CA ASP A 935 -5.79 -0.05 2.87
C ASP A 935 -4.92 -1.28 2.65
N LEU A 936 -4.94 -2.17 3.64
CA LEU A 936 -4.26 -3.45 3.60
C LEU A 936 -5.26 -4.58 3.68
N PHE A 937 -5.15 -5.53 2.77
CA PHE A 937 -5.95 -6.75 2.79
C PHE A 937 -5.07 -7.97 2.54
N TYR A 938 -5.36 -9.04 3.26
CA TYR A 938 -4.67 -10.31 3.18
C TYR A 938 -5.69 -11.43 3.11
N THR A 939 -5.39 -12.47 2.33
CA THR A 939 -6.19 -13.70 2.31
C THR A 939 -5.37 -14.90 1.80
N GLN A 940 -5.94 -16.09 1.94
CA GLN A 940 -5.42 -17.33 1.39
C GLN A 940 -6.25 -17.73 0.17
N LEU A 941 -5.59 -18.06 -0.93
CA LEU A 941 -6.24 -18.44 -2.18
C LEU A 941 -5.78 -19.84 -2.60
N ALA A 942 -6.72 -20.67 -3.04
CA ALA A 942 -6.44 -22.01 -3.55
C ALA A 942 -6.92 -22.15 -5.01
N PRO A 943 -6.08 -21.82 -6.02
CA PRO A 943 -6.50 -21.74 -7.41
C PRO A 943 -7.14 -23.02 -7.96
N SER A 944 -6.60 -24.19 -7.60
CA SER A 944 -7.11 -25.52 -7.99
C SER A 944 -7.86 -26.23 -6.85
N ARG A 945 -8.40 -25.49 -5.87
CA ARG A 945 -8.92 -26.01 -4.60
C ARG A 945 -7.84 -26.72 -3.76
N THR A 946 -8.13 -27.00 -2.50
CA THR A 946 -7.21 -27.64 -1.55
C THR A 946 -7.14 -29.15 -1.79
N TYR A 947 -6.26 -29.60 -2.69
CA TYR A 947 -6.08 -31.02 -3.00
C TYR A 947 -5.03 -31.74 -2.14
N ASP A 948 -4.20 -31.00 -1.41
CA ASP A 948 -3.13 -31.51 -0.54
C ASP A 948 -3.43 -31.33 0.96
N SER A 949 -4.65 -30.90 1.29
CA SER A 949 -5.18 -30.85 2.64
C SER A 949 -6.58 -31.46 2.66
N LEU A 950 -6.95 -32.08 3.78
CA LEU A 950 -8.35 -32.42 4.04
C LEU A 950 -9.14 -31.12 4.17
N THR A 951 -10.34 -31.11 3.61
CA THR A 951 -11.28 -29.98 3.73
C THR A 951 -11.80 -29.89 5.16
N ASP A 952 -12.08 -28.67 5.62
CA ASP A 952 -12.72 -28.44 6.93
C ASP A 952 -14.11 -29.11 7.05
N GLU A 953 -14.73 -29.41 5.92
CA GLU A 953 -16.00 -30.13 5.80
C GLU A 953 -15.88 -31.65 6.02
N PHE A 954 -14.67 -32.19 6.14
CA PHE A 954 -14.49 -33.63 6.33
C PHE A 954 -15.14 -34.10 7.63
N SER A 955 -16.16 -34.95 7.52
CA SER A 955 -16.92 -35.43 8.68
C SER A 955 -16.16 -36.53 9.44
N TYR A 956 -15.22 -36.11 10.30
CA TYR A 956 -14.51 -37.01 11.21
C TYR A 956 -15.46 -37.82 12.09
N ALA A 957 -16.57 -37.21 12.52
CA ALA A 957 -17.60 -37.90 13.31
C ALA A 957 -18.23 -39.07 12.54
N LEU A 958 -18.59 -38.87 11.27
CA LEU A 958 -19.14 -39.94 10.43
C LEU A 958 -18.11 -41.06 10.21
N LEU A 959 -16.84 -40.71 10.00
CA LEU A 959 -15.76 -41.69 9.88
C LEU A 959 -15.63 -42.52 11.17
N LEU A 960 -15.61 -41.90 12.34
CA LEU A 960 -15.52 -42.61 13.62
C LEU A 960 -16.76 -43.47 13.89
N ILE A 961 -17.96 -42.97 13.60
CA ILE A 961 -19.21 -43.72 13.74
C ILE A 961 -19.21 -44.95 12.83
N THR A 962 -18.82 -44.81 11.56
CA THR A 962 -18.78 -45.93 10.62
C THR A 962 -17.76 -46.99 11.05
N ILE A 963 -16.59 -46.59 11.55
CA ILE A 963 -15.60 -47.51 12.14
C ILE A 963 -16.21 -48.26 13.33
N ALA A 964 -16.86 -47.57 14.27
CA ALA A 964 -17.48 -48.20 15.43
C ALA A 964 -18.59 -49.18 15.06
N VAL A 965 -19.44 -48.82 14.08
CA VAL A 965 -20.51 -49.68 13.55
C VAL A 965 -19.92 -50.93 12.87
N LEU A 966 -18.86 -50.78 12.06
CA LEU A 966 -18.18 -51.89 11.41
C LEU A 966 -17.55 -52.85 12.44
N VAL A 967 -16.86 -52.32 13.46
CA VAL A 967 -16.28 -53.13 14.54
C VAL A 967 -17.38 -53.87 15.30
N GLY A 968 -18.49 -53.20 15.65
CA GLY A 968 -19.64 -53.83 16.27
C GLY A 968 -20.25 -54.94 15.41
N ALA A 969 -20.40 -54.71 14.10
CA ALA A 969 -20.88 -55.70 13.16
C ALA A 969 -19.95 -56.92 13.05
N ILE A 970 -18.63 -56.71 13.05
CA ILE A 970 -17.63 -57.78 13.05
C ILE A 970 -17.76 -58.63 14.32
N ILE A 971 -17.90 -58.02 15.50
CA ILE A 971 -18.06 -58.76 16.77
C ILE A 971 -19.36 -59.58 16.75
N VAL A 972 -20.48 -58.99 16.34
CA VAL A 972 -21.78 -59.68 16.28
C VAL A 972 -21.74 -60.84 15.29
N THR A 973 -21.17 -60.63 14.10
CA THR A 973 -21.06 -61.68 13.07
C THR A 973 -20.10 -62.79 13.49
N TRP A 974 -19.00 -62.47 14.19
CA TRP A 974 -18.10 -63.45 14.78
C TRP A 974 -18.80 -64.35 15.81
N ILE A 975 -19.53 -63.76 16.76
CA ILE A 975 -20.33 -64.51 17.76
C ILE A 975 -21.39 -65.39 17.07
N TRP A 976 -22.06 -64.87 16.03
CA TRP A 976 -23.05 -65.65 15.28
C TRP A 976 -22.41 -66.81 14.50
N SER A 977 -21.21 -66.60 13.97
CA SER A 977 -20.43 -67.62 13.28
C SER A 977 -20.05 -68.75 14.24
N GLU A 978 -19.45 -68.44 15.39
CA GLU A 978 -19.10 -69.46 16.40
C GLU A 978 -20.33 -70.24 16.88
N LYS A 979 -21.45 -69.55 17.16
CA LYS A 979 -22.69 -70.23 17.55
C LYS A 979 -23.23 -71.13 16.45
N LYS A 980 -23.09 -70.75 15.17
CA LYS A 980 -23.51 -71.57 14.04
C LYS A 980 -22.61 -72.79 13.91
N GLU A 981 -21.29 -72.60 13.93
CA GLU A 981 -20.32 -73.69 13.84
C GLU A 981 -20.49 -74.70 14.99
N LEU A 982 -20.72 -74.20 16.22
CA LEU A 982 -21.01 -75.05 17.37
C LEU A 982 -22.31 -75.84 17.14
N ARG A 983 -23.42 -75.21 16.74
CA ARG A 983 -24.67 -75.94 16.43
C ARG A 983 -24.49 -77.00 15.34
N ASP A 984 -23.72 -76.72 14.30
CA ASP A 984 -23.44 -77.67 13.22
C ASP A 984 -22.60 -78.85 13.74
N LYS A 985 -21.60 -78.60 14.58
CA LYS A 985 -20.84 -79.65 15.30
C LYS A 985 -21.74 -80.51 16.20
N TRP A 986 -22.66 -79.91 16.96
CA TRP A 986 -23.61 -80.64 17.83
C TRP A 986 -24.67 -81.44 17.04
N ARG A 987 -25.12 -80.96 15.87
CA ARG A 987 -25.96 -81.76 14.95
C ARG A 987 -25.24 -82.99 14.44
N ASN A 988 -23.96 -82.85 14.08
CA ASN A 988 -23.16 -83.99 13.64
C ASN A 988 -22.91 -84.99 14.79
N PHE A 989 -22.69 -84.50 16.01
CA PHE A 989 -22.52 -85.35 17.19
C PHE A 989 -23.81 -86.12 17.56
N SER A 990 -24.97 -85.45 17.55
CA SER A 990 -26.26 -86.10 17.80
C SER A 990 -26.66 -87.09 16.69
N PHE A 991 -26.28 -86.83 15.44
CA PHE A 991 -26.43 -87.79 14.34
C PHE A 991 -25.57 -89.05 14.55
N LEU A 992 -24.34 -88.88 15.03
CA LEU A 992 -23.44 -89.99 15.39
C LEU A 992 -23.89 -90.78 16.62
N GLN A 993 -24.69 -90.19 17.51
CA GLN A 993 -25.24 -90.84 18.71
C GLN A 993 -26.58 -91.57 18.44
N SER A 994 -27.22 -91.29 17.30
CA SER A 994 -28.47 -91.94 16.85
C SER A 994 -28.25 -93.11 15.87
N LEU A 995 -27.00 -93.33 15.46
CA LEU A 995 -26.48 -94.53 14.81
C LEU A 995 -25.96 -95.49 15.89
#